data_AF-A0A533ZYI6-F1
#
_entry.id   AF-A0A533ZYI6-F1
#
_cell.length_a   1.000
_cell.length_b   1.000
_cell.length_c   1.000
_cell.angle_alpha   90.00
_cell.angle_beta   90.00
_cell.angle_gamma   90.00
#
_symmetry.space_group_name_H-M   'P 1'
#
loop_
_entity.id
_entity.type
_entity.pdbx_description
1 polymer ?
#
loop_
_entity_poly.entity_id
_entity_poly.type
_entity_poly.pdbx_seq_one_letter_code
_entity_poly.pdbx_strand_id
1 'polypeptide(L)'
;MMMPSGNTRAALGGFLLLFVASRLLYLVLIDPPHLFPYAGQESYRGTIAQELITGPTLPFTEYRANNHSLGSLVIGGIAAGFFLLFGPTLFALKLAPLLVFTLTLVFWYWTIQRAAGERVAWYFAMLFCFSPPLFTDYSVTAMGFHSESIVFSALTVFLLLKMLSEEKPSLGFPLLLGLTAGLGLWFNYIYGLTLLALLGFWFWHDKGRFWRPRALWFALGFLVGFSPWILINVQTHFAGLVIYDMNVWEHFRFAYLWDGLTHPRRLAPVEFLASLAPDDNRDLYRRAVNLLYSLLYLGPILTAGVLHLKTVSSEPTGPSPTHPTLVGFSLLYLVLFTLAVQFSDLREARYYVPAYPFLFLFVAYSLVRCEDLVPRVQRQIQTVFLASVVLLGLGTHAPLLSLDRLGYALNTKGYTYAYLPWTYWYTHAPAGSGNRAFFLKVAQQPFLSDILHKLSADDQRELSREIALLLGDAAPLNGQAEEFSRFERLVPPEYDRYFYYPVGGTAMARHANELPKAVAAVEFVRHRSATAHHLALVGIYRLWPLGAALPSSPEALVTAPSPVAPEMQAHYWRALGYFAGRYWYEKDPSLSRLNSHLQVFVPRLDPSVQKYFLQGVGELLFMHLSNAPWVLPAELERFPQVYQEGLLEGWGMELGEFELVSRFPSHGQESPLWVASTKGFSARSLMSIRQGKAQFEALFEGPAPSALQPPVSQ
;
A
#
# COMPACT_ATOMS: atom_id res chain seq x y z
N MET A 1 10.82 40.91 11.83
CA MET A 1 10.98 39.44 11.71
C MET A 1 11.96 39.01 12.80
N MET A 2 11.50 38.42 13.91
CA MET A 2 12.43 37.89 14.91
C MET A 2 13.14 36.67 14.30
N MET A 3 14.44 36.81 14.07
CA MET A 3 15.31 35.69 13.73
C MET A 3 15.23 34.68 14.90
N PRO A 4 15.07 33.37 14.64
CA PRO A 4 15.16 32.38 15.71
C PRO A 4 16.51 32.52 16.41
N SER A 5 16.52 32.38 17.74
CA SER A 5 17.75 32.42 18.55
C SER A 5 18.75 31.38 18.02
N GLY A 6 20.05 31.60 18.25
CA GLY A 6 21.09 30.65 17.81
C GLY A 6 20.81 29.22 18.28
N ASN A 7 20.31 29.07 19.51
CA ASN A 7 19.96 27.78 20.12
C ASN A 7 18.86 27.04 19.36
N THR A 8 17.82 27.76 18.92
CA THR A 8 16.73 27.15 18.14
C THR A 8 17.22 26.59 16.81
N ARG A 9 18.09 27.33 16.10
CA ARG A 9 18.62 26.87 14.82
C ARG A 9 19.45 25.60 14.99
N ALA A 10 20.28 25.57 16.04
CA ALA A 10 21.06 24.39 16.39
C ALA A 10 20.16 23.20 16.74
N ALA A 11 19.08 23.42 17.52
CA ALA A 11 18.13 22.36 17.88
C ALA A 11 17.42 21.77 16.66
N LEU A 12 16.87 22.61 15.77
CA LEU A 12 16.24 22.11 14.53
C LEU A 12 17.24 21.35 13.67
N GLY A 13 18.46 21.87 13.49
CA GLY A 13 19.52 21.17 12.75
C GLY A 13 19.83 19.78 13.31
N GLY A 14 19.87 19.65 14.65
CA GLY A 14 20.03 18.37 15.33
C GLY A 14 18.89 17.39 15.07
N PHE A 15 17.63 17.85 15.13
CA PHE A 15 16.47 17.01 14.82
C PHE A 15 16.40 16.60 13.35
N LEU A 16 16.74 17.51 12.42
CA LEU A 16 16.80 17.17 10.99
C LEU A 16 17.87 16.12 10.71
N LEU A 17 19.06 16.28 11.29
CA LEU A 17 20.12 15.28 11.18
C LEU A 17 19.68 13.95 11.77
N LEU A 18 19.07 13.95 12.96
CA LEU A 18 18.56 12.72 13.60
C LEU A 18 17.50 12.03 12.73
N PHE A 19 16.53 12.78 12.20
CA PHE A 19 15.48 12.26 11.34
C PHE A 19 16.06 11.67 10.05
N VAL A 20 16.88 12.43 9.33
CA VAL A 20 17.47 11.96 8.07
C VAL A 20 18.39 10.76 8.32
N ALA A 21 19.25 10.81 9.35
CA ALA A 21 20.13 9.70 9.68
C ALA A 21 19.36 8.44 10.10
N SER A 22 18.29 8.57 10.88
CA SER A 22 17.46 7.42 11.28
C SER A 22 16.75 6.79 10.08
N ARG A 23 16.25 7.60 9.14
CA ARG A 23 15.63 7.10 7.90
C ARG A 23 16.63 6.50 6.93
N LEU A 24 17.80 7.10 6.75
CA LEU A 24 18.86 6.51 5.93
C LEU A 24 19.35 5.20 6.52
N LEU A 25 19.52 5.13 7.85
CA LEU A 25 19.86 3.88 8.54
C LEU A 25 18.78 2.83 8.33
N TYR A 26 17.50 3.21 8.48
CA TYR A 26 16.37 2.33 8.18
C TYR A 26 16.44 1.82 6.73
N LEU A 27 16.67 2.68 5.73
CA LEU A 27 16.75 2.28 4.32
C LEU A 27 17.94 1.36 4.00
N VAL A 28 19.08 1.55 4.66
CA VAL A 28 20.27 0.70 4.47
C VAL A 28 20.08 -0.65 5.16
N LEU A 29 19.37 -0.67 6.28
CA LEU A 29 19.22 -1.87 7.11
C LEU A 29 17.92 -2.63 6.88
N ILE A 30 16.92 -2.07 6.20
CA ILE A 30 15.59 -2.70 6.08
C ILE A 30 15.70 -4.08 5.42
N ASP A 31 15.06 -5.07 6.03
CA ASP A 31 14.95 -6.41 5.48
C ASP A 31 14.21 -6.33 4.14
N PRO A 32 14.75 -6.91 3.06
CA PRO A 32 14.10 -6.86 1.76
C PRO A 32 12.61 -7.18 1.77
N PRO A 33 12.09 -8.19 2.51
CA PRO A 33 10.67 -8.51 2.57
C PRO A 33 9.76 -7.32 2.91
N HIS A 34 10.24 -6.38 3.73
CA HIS A 34 9.47 -5.21 4.16
C HIS A 34 9.44 -4.09 3.11
N LEU A 35 10.28 -4.16 2.08
CA LEU A 35 10.24 -3.24 0.94
C LEU A 35 9.11 -3.58 -0.05
N PHE A 36 8.63 -4.82 -0.07
CA PHE A 36 7.75 -5.34 -1.13
C PHE A 36 6.26 -5.03 -1.04
N PRO A 37 5.63 -4.84 0.13
CA PRO A 37 4.18 -4.61 0.18
C PRO A 37 3.71 -3.43 -0.68
N TYR A 38 4.59 -2.43 -0.90
CA TYR A 38 4.32 -1.25 -1.70
C TYR A 38 5.22 -1.10 -2.92
N ALA A 39 6.17 -2.01 -3.15
CA ALA A 39 7.19 -1.87 -4.19
C ALA A 39 6.60 -1.59 -5.58
N GLY A 40 5.45 -2.17 -5.90
CA GLY A 40 4.78 -1.97 -7.19
C GLY A 40 4.21 -0.57 -7.35
N GLN A 41 3.58 -0.05 -6.29
CA GLN A 41 3.05 1.31 -6.29
C GLN A 41 4.18 2.35 -6.32
N GLU A 42 5.27 2.10 -5.56
CA GLU A 42 6.45 2.95 -5.52
C GLU A 42 7.23 2.94 -6.83
N SER A 43 7.56 1.75 -7.35
CA SER A 43 8.43 1.59 -8.52
C SER A 43 7.78 2.19 -9.77
N TYR A 44 6.45 2.26 -9.82
CA TYR A 44 5.77 3.06 -10.85
C TYR A 44 6.22 4.53 -10.86
N ARG A 45 6.43 5.17 -9.70
CA ARG A 45 6.95 6.56 -9.61
C ARG A 45 8.40 6.61 -10.05
N GLY A 46 9.15 5.54 -9.78
CA GLY A 46 10.47 5.33 -10.37
C GLY A 46 10.44 5.29 -11.89
N THR A 47 9.40 4.72 -12.50
CA THR A 47 9.25 4.72 -13.97
C THR A 47 9.02 6.12 -14.51
N ILE A 48 8.23 6.94 -13.81
CA ILE A 48 8.11 8.39 -14.12
C ILE A 48 9.49 9.07 -14.06
N ALA A 49 10.25 8.79 -13.01
CA ALA A 49 11.59 9.35 -12.83
C ALA A 49 12.56 8.92 -13.94
N GLN A 50 12.56 7.63 -14.28
CA GLN A 50 13.38 7.06 -15.34
C GLN A 50 13.04 7.69 -16.70
N GLU A 51 11.75 7.77 -17.04
CA GLU A 51 11.26 8.35 -18.28
C GLU A 51 11.60 9.84 -18.41
N LEU A 52 11.55 10.61 -17.33
CA LEU A 52 11.99 12.01 -17.33
C LEU A 52 13.48 12.16 -17.64
N ILE A 53 14.31 11.18 -17.26
CA ILE A 53 15.77 11.18 -17.50
C ILE A 53 16.09 10.71 -18.91
N THR A 54 15.45 9.63 -19.37
CA THR A 54 15.75 9.00 -20.67
C THR A 54 15.01 9.64 -21.83
N GLY A 55 14.07 10.54 -21.55
CA GLY A 55 13.21 11.19 -22.52
C GLY A 55 11.82 10.54 -22.49
N PRO A 56 10.77 11.28 -22.08
CA PRO A 56 9.47 10.69 -21.84
C PRO A 56 8.84 10.24 -23.16
N THR A 57 8.32 9.02 -23.18
CA THR A 57 7.61 8.46 -24.33
C THR A 57 6.12 8.82 -24.37
N LEU A 58 5.57 9.29 -23.25
CA LEU A 58 4.20 9.80 -23.13
C LEU A 58 4.22 11.28 -22.68
N PRO A 59 3.14 12.04 -22.91
CA PRO A 59 2.97 13.32 -22.23
C PRO A 59 3.06 13.12 -20.72
N PHE A 60 3.72 14.05 -20.01
CA PHE A 60 4.02 13.89 -18.59
C PHE A 60 2.77 13.60 -17.73
N THR A 61 1.63 14.18 -18.07
CA THR A 61 0.36 13.98 -17.37
C THR A 61 -0.20 12.57 -17.47
N GLU A 62 0.22 11.77 -18.46
CA GLU A 62 -0.22 10.39 -18.65
C GLU A 62 0.51 9.38 -17.76
N TYR A 63 1.61 9.81 -17.13
CA TYR A 63 2.26 9.01 -16.10
C TYR A 63 1.60 9.13 -14.72
N ARG A 64 0.42 9.75 -14.60
CA ARG A 64 -0.28 9.81 -13.31
C ARG A 64 -0.66 8.40 -12.84
N ALA A 65 -0.52 8.11 -11.55
CA ALA A 65 -0.84 6.80 -11.01
C ALA A 65 -2.34 6.47 -11.01
N ASN A 66 -3.17 7.51 -10.87
CA ASN A 66 -4.62 7.45 -10.95
C ASN A 66 -5.16 8.87 -11.25
N ASN A 67 -6.46 8.98 -11.52
CA ASN A 67 -7.07 10.26 -11.92
C ASN A 67 -7.30 11.25 -10.76
N HIS A 68 -7.25 10.79 -9.50
CA HIS A 68 -7.60 11.58 -8.31
C HIS A 68 -6.41 11.92 -7.40
N SER A 69 -5.20 11.42 -7.70
CA SER A 69 -4.01 11.62 -6.88
C SER A 69 -2.78 11.90 -7.75
N LEU A 70 -2.63 13.17 -8.10
CA LEU A 70 -1.64 13.63 -9.07
C LEU A 70 -0.26 13.89 -8.45
N GLY A 71 -0.14 13.78 -7.12
CA GLY A 71 1.14 13.85 -6.41
C GLY A 71 2.15 12.78 -6.81
N SER A 72 1.70 11.68 -7.44
CA SER A 72 2.57 10.68 -8.08
C SER A 72 3.52 11.30 -9.11
N LEU A 73 3.05 12.26 -9.91
CA LEU A 73 3.86 12.99 -10.88
C LEU A 73 4.94 13.83 -10.19
N VAL A 74 4.58 14.51 -9.09
CA VAL A 74 5.50 15.36 -8.32
C VAL A 74 6.60 14.51 -7.68
N ILE A 75 6.24 13.38 -7.06
CA ILE A 75 7.24 12.47 -6.48
C ILE A 75 8.12 11.84 -7.56
N GLY A 76 7.57 11.44 -8.70
CA GLY A 76 8.37 10.99 -9.85
C GLY A 76 9.37 12.04 -10.34
N GLY A 77 8.94 13.31 -10.42
CA GLY A 77 9.83 14.43 -10.77
C GLY A 77 10.95 14.68 -9.76
N ILE A 78 10.65 14.61 -8.46
CA ILE A 78 11.67 14.71 -7.40
C ILE A 78 12.63 13.52 -7.47
N ALA A 79 12.10 12.30 -7.65
CA ALA A 79 12.88 11.08 -7.77
C ALA A 79 13.80 11.09 -9.00
N ALA A 80 13.41 11.73 -10.11
CA ALA A 80 14.29 11.92 -11.28
C ALA A 80 15.59 12.64 -10.91
N GLY A 81 15.50 13.66 -10.05
CA GLY A 81 16.69 14.35 -9.52
C GLY A 81 17.62 13.41 -8.75
N PHE A 82 17.06 12.51 -7.93
CA PHE A 82 17.84 11.52 -7.17
C PHE A 82 18.38 10.40 -8.05
N PHE A 83 17.66 9.96 -9.07
CA PHE A 83 18.13 8.97 -10.04
C PHE A 83 19.33 9.48 -10.83
N LEU A 84 19.36 10.77 -11.20
CA LEU A 84 20.53 11.40 -11.82
C LEU A 84 21.76 11.40 -10.90
N LEU A 85 21.57 11.52 -9.59
CA LEU A 85 22.67 11.61 -8.61
C LEU A 85 23.18 10.24 -8.14
N PHE A 86 22.29 9.27 -7.97
CA PHE A 86 22.58 7.99 -7.29
C PHE A 86 22.27 6.75 -8.15
N GLY A 87 21.88 6.95 -9.41
CA GLY A 87 21.39 5.89 -10.29
C GLY A 87 19.92 5.49 -10.00
N PRO A 88 19.29 4.71 -10.88
CA PRO A 88 17.86 4.40 -10.81
C PRO A 88 17.58 3.23 -9.84
N THR A 89 17.98 3.43 -8.59
CA THR A 89 17.91 2.45 -7.50
C THR A 89 16.71 2.72 -6.59
N LEU A 90 16.24 1.70 -5.88
CA LEU A 90 15.14 1.84 -4.93
C LEU A 90 15.51 2.80 -3.79
N PHE A 91 16.78 2.80 -3.36
CA PHE A 91 17.30 3.79 -2.43
C PHE A 91 17.10 5.21 -2.94
N ALA A 92 17.50 5.51 -4.18
CA ALA A 92 17.35 6.83 -4.78
C ALA A 92 15.87 7.25 -4.87
N LEU A 93 14.97 6.32 -5.21
CA LEU A 93 13.53 6.57 -5.23
C LEU A 93 13.01 7.01 -3.85
N LYS A 94 13.44 6.31 -2.78
CA LYS A 94 13.02 6.57 -1.41
C LYS A 94 13.56 7.89 -0.82
N LEU A 95 14.55 8.52 -1.45
CA LEU A 95 15.01 9.86 -1.06
C LEU A 95 13.97 10.95 -1.36
N ALA A 96 13.09 10.74 -2.35
CA ALA A 96 12.04 11.70 -2.69
C ALA A 96 11.03 11.93 -1.55
N PRO A 97 10.33 10.90 -1.01
CA PRO A 97 9.47 11.07 0.16
C PRO A 97 10.26 11.52 1.40
N LEU A 98 11.51 11.07 1.59
CA LEU A 98 12.34 11.51 2.71
C LEU A 98 12.57 13.04 2.69
N LEU A 99 12.82 13.62 1.50
CA LEU A 99 12.92 15.06 1.34
C LEU A 99 11.60 15.76 1.73
N VAL A 100 10.46 15.25 1.27
CA VAL A 100 9.14 15.82 1.57
C VAL A 100 8.85 15.78 3.08
N PHE A 101 9.15 14.68 3.76
CA PHE A 101 8.98 14.56 5.22
C PHE A 101 9.98 15.42 6.00
N THR A 102 11.19 15.62 5.48
CA THR A 102 12.17 16.56 6.06
C THR A 102 11.62 17.98 6.01
N LEU A 103 11.07 18.42 4.87
CA LEU A 103 10.42 19.72 4.73
C LEU A 103 9.19 19.85 5.64
N THR A 104 8.42 18.78 5.77
CA THR A 104 7.29 18.69 6.70
C THR A 104 7.73 18.97 8.14
N LEU A 105 8.81 18.33 8.61
CA LEU A 105 9.34 18.56 9.95
C LEU A 105 9.79 20.02 10.13
N VAL A 106 10.46 20.61 9.13
CA VAL A 106 10.86 22.02 9.17
C VAL A 106 9.65 22.94 9.37
N PHE A 107 8.61 22.79 8.55
CA PHE A 107 7.43 23.65 8.62
C PHE A 107 6.65 23.47 9.92
N TRP A 108 6.45 22.23 10.38
CA TRP A 108 5.79 21.99 11.66
C TRP A 108 6.60 22.53 12.83
N TYR A 109 7.91 22.24 12.89
CA TYR A 109 8.76 22.72 13.98
C TYR A 109 8.72 24.25 14.08
N TRP A 110 8.89 24.98 12.97
CA TRP A 110 8.81 26.44 12.98
C TRP A 110 7.44 26.98 13.37
N THR A 111 6.37 26.31 12.95
CA THR A 111 5.00 26.70 13.28
C THR A 111 4.75 26.52 14.78
N ILE A 112 5.06 25.33 15.30
CA ILE A 112 4.85 24.95 16.70
C ILE A 112 5.72 25.80 17.61
N GLN A 113 6.99 25.98 17.27
CA GLN A 113 7.91 26.79 18.08
C GLN A 113 7.38 28.22 18.27
N ARG A 114 6.83 28.82 17.21
CA ARG A 114 6.28 30.17 17.26
C ARG A 114 4.94 30.24 17.98
N ALA A 115 4.08 29.24 17.81
CA ALA A 115 2.70 29.27 18.32
C ALA A 115 2.53 28.68 19.72
N ALA A 116 3.38 27.74 20.11
CA ALA A 116 3.28 26.96 21.35
C ALA A 116 4.59 26.90 22.15
N GLY A 117 5.68 27.49 21.64
CA GLY A 117 6.97 27.57 22.31
C GLY A 117 7.94 26.44 21.97
N GLU A 118 9.19 26.63 22.37
CA GLU A 118 10.31 25.75 22.00
C GLU A 118 10.19 24.34 22.59
N ARG A 119 9.76 24.22 23.86
CA ARG A 119 9.57 22.91 24.52
C ARG A 119 8.57 22.02 23.77
N VAL A 120 7.47 22.59 23.30
CA VAL A 120 6.46 21.84 22.53
C VAL A 120 7.02 21.41 21.17
N ALA A 121 7.77 22.28 20.50
CA ALA A 121 8.41 21.96 19.23
C ALA A 121 9.45 20.83 19.36
N TRP A 122 10.20 20.79 20.48
CA TRP A 122 11.16 19.72 20.76
C TRP A 122 10.48 18.37 20.95
N TYR A 123 9.42 18.30 21.76
CA TYR A 123 8.67 17.06 21.93
C TYR A 123 8.01 16.59 20.65
N PHE A 124 7.45 17.52 19.87
CA PHE A 124 6.93 17.21 18.55
C PHE A 124 8.03 16.61 17.64
N ALA A 125 9.21 17.24 17.57
CA ALA A 125 10.30 16.75 16.73
C ALA A 125 10.79 15.37 17.18
N MET A 126 10.87 15.11 18.49
CA MET A 126 11.20 13.78 19.02
C MET A 126 10.18 12.72 18.58
N LEU A 127 8.89 13.00 18.71
CA LEU A 127 7.82 12.11 18.24
C LEU A 127 7.88 11.89 16.72
N PHE A 128 8.26 12.90 15.96
CA PHE A 128 8.44 12.80 14.51
C PHE A 128 9.66 11.94 14.14
N CYS A 129 10.77 12.07 14.87
CA CYS A 129 12.00 11.29 14.64
C CYS A 129 11.84 9.81 15.04
N PHE A 130 11.13 9.55 16.12
CA PHE A 130 10.87 8.21 16.68
C PHE A 130 9.37 7.85 16.57
N SER A 131 8.83 8.10 15.38
CA SER A 131 7.43 7.91 15.07
C SER A 131 7.02 6.43 15.07
N PRO A 132 5.71 6.12 15.14
CA PRO A 132 5.24 4.75 15.04
C PRO A 132 5.59 4.12 13.69
N PRO A 133 5.58 2.78 13.59
CA PRO A 133 5.98 2.04 12.38
C PRO A 133 5.34 2.56 11.11
N LEU A 134 4.02 2.74 11.12
CA LEU A 134 3.29 3.21 9.96
C LEU A 134 3.80 4.57 9.45
N PHE A 135 4.00 5.54 10.35
CA PHE A 135 4.50 6.85 9.95
C PHE A 135 5.96 6.79 9.47
N THR A 136 6.79 5.93 10.09
CA THR A 136 8.16 5.68 9.63
C THR A 136 8.18 5.12 8.22
N ASP A 137 7.40 4.06 7.96
CA ASP A 137 7.34 3.40 6.66
C ASP A 137 6.92 4.41 5.59
N TYR A 138 5.82 5.12 5.81
CA TYR A 138 5.32 6.12 4.87
C TYR A 138 6.20 7.37 4.74
N SER A 139 7.14 7.62 5.67
CA SER A 139 8.12 8.70 5.54
C SER A 139 9.21 8.40 4.51
N VAL A 140 9.31 7.15 4.05
CA VAL A 140 10.27 6.70 3.03
C VAL A 140 9.61 5.96 1.87
N THR A 141 8.28 5.78 1.86
CA THR A 141 7.54 5.14 0.77
C THR A 141 7.14 6.17 -0.29
N ALA A 142 7.58 5.98 -1.53
CA ALA A 142 7.37 6.92 -2.64
C ALA A 142 5.99 6.76 -3.31
N MET A 143 4.92 7.08 -2.59
CA MET A 143 3.54 6.95 -3.09
C MET A 143 3.09 8.17 -3.88
N GLY A 144 3.50 9.37 -3.46
CA GLY A 144 2.98 10.64 -3.96
C GLY A 144 1.51 10.85 -3.65
N PHE A 145 1.05 10.40 -2.48
CA PHE A 145 -0.36 10.41 -2.10
C PHE A 145 -0.57 11.02 -0.69
N HIS A 146 -1.33 10.34 0.17
CA HIS A 146 -1.80 10.85 1.45
C HIS A 146 -0.66 11.25 2.37
N SER A 147 0.36 10.39 2.49
CA SER A 147 1.54 10.58 3.32
C SER A 147 2.29 11.86 2.99
N GLU A 148 2.58 12.11 1.73
CA GLU A 148 3.38 13.26 1.30
C GLU A 148 2.57 14.56 1.31
N SER A 149 1.23 14.47 1.23
CA SER A 149 0.35 15.64 1.26
C SER A 149 0.44 16.45 2.57
N ILE A 150 0.96 15.85 3.64
CA ILE A 150 1.14 16.49 4.95
C ILE A 150 2.07 17.71 4.91
N VAL A 151 2.96 17.80 3.91
CA VAL A 151 3.83 18.98 3.73
C VAL A 151 2.99 20.22 3.40
N PHE A 152 1.94 20.05 2.60
CA PHE A 152 1.00 21.11 2.28
C PHE A 152 0.16 21.47 3.49
N SER A 153 -0.21 20.49 4.32
CA SER A 153 -0.89 20.77 5.59
C SER A 153 -0.02 21.59 6.53
N ALA A 154 1.25 21.22 6.69
CA ALA A 154 2.22 21.96 7.50
C ALA A 154 2.40 23.40 6.99
N LEU A 155 2.59 23.57 5.69
CA LEU A 155 2.76 24.87 5.05
C LEU A 155 1.49 25.73 5.14
N THR A 156 0.31 25.14 5.02
CA THR A 156 -0.98 25.83 5.16
C THR A 156 -1.19 26.36 6.55
N VAL A 157 -0.93 25.55 7.59
CA VAL A 157 -1.04 26.02 8.98
C VAL A 157 -0.02 27.13 9.26
N PHE A 158 1.21 26.99 8.76
CA PHE A 158 2.24 28.02 8.86
C PHE A 158 1.78 29.35 8.24
N LEU A 159 1.32 29.32 6.99
CA LEU A 159 0.90 30.51 6.24
C LEU A 159 -0.37 31.13 6.82
N LEU A 160 -1.33 30.32 7.27
CA LEU A 160 -2.55 30.78 7.95
C LEU A 160 -2.22 31.55 9.22
N LEU A 161 -1.43 30.95 10.12
CA LEU A 161 -1.07 31.61 11.38
C LEU A 161 -0.22 32.87 11.13
N LYS A 162 0.62 32.88 10.08
CA LYS A 162 1.30 34.09 9.65
C LYS A 162 0.33 35.16 9.21
N MET A 163 -0.57 34.86 8.27
CA MET A 163 -1.58 35.79 7.77
C MET A 163 -2.44 36.39 8.90
N LEU A 164 -2.81 35.58 9.90
CA LEU A 164 -3.65 36.02 11.03
C LEU A 164 -2.89 36.80 12.11
N SER A 165 -1.57 36.63 12.22
CA SER A 165 -0.74 37.30 13.23
C SER A 165 -0.05 38.58 12.74
N GLU A 166 -0.18 38.92 11.45
CA GLU A 166 0.40 40.14 10.90
C GLU A 166 -0.27 41.42 11.41
N GLU A 167 0.53 42.34 11.96
CA GLU A 167 0.10 43.71 12.27
C GLU A 167 -0.23 44.51 11.00
N LYS A 168 0.59 44.36 9.95
CA LYS A 168 0.40 45.01 8.65
C LYS A 168 -0.08 43.98 7.62
N PRO A 169 -1.25 44.18 6.99
CA PRO A 169 -1.79 43.18 6.09
C PRO A 169 -0.93 43.03 4.83
N SER A 170 -0.32 41.86 4.65
CA SER A 170 0.30 41.47 3.39
C SER A 170 -0.70 40.73 2.48
N LEU A 171 -0.60 40.98 1.17
CA LEU A 171 -1.36 40.24 0.15
C LEU A 171 -0.62 38.98 -0.30
N GLY A 172 0.68 38.88 -0.01
CA GLY A 172 1.51 37.72 -0.38
C GLY A 172 1.12 36.45 0.39
N PHE A 173 0.84 36.56 1.68
CA PHE A 173 0.43 35.41 2.49
C PHE A 173 -0.88 34.75 2.04
N PRO A 174 -2.00 35.48 1.82
CA PRO A 174 -3.21 34.86 1.30
C PRO A 174 -3.01 34.27 -0.09
N LEU A 175 -2.25 34.92 -0.99
CA LEU A 175 -1.93 34.38 -2.32
C LEU A 175 -1.17 33.05 -2.21
N LEU A 176 -0.10 32.99 -1.41
CA LEU A 176 0.70 31.79 -1.19
C LEU A 176 -0.10 30.68 -0.48
N LEU A 177 -0.97 31.04 0.46
CA LEU A 177 -1.88 30.14 1.15
C LEU A 177 -2.88 29.52 0.17
N GLY A 178 -3.44 30.34 -0.74
CA GLY A 178 -4.28 29.89 -1.84
C GLY A 178 -3.54 28.93 -2.75
N LEU A 179 -2.35 29.32 -3.22
CA LEU A 179 -1.49 28.49 -4.07
C LEU A 179 -1.19 27.14 -3.43
N THR A 180 -0.80 27.14 -2.15
CA THR A 180 -0.56 25.93 -1.35
C THR A 180 -1.81 25.08 -1.24
N ALA A 181 -2.97 25.68 -1.02
CA ALA A 181 -4.23 24.95 -0.92
C ALA A 181 -4.68 24.33 -2.25
N GLY A 182 -4.52 25.05 -3.35
CA GLY A 182 -4.82 24.55 -4.69
C GLY A 182 -3.87 23.40 -5.08
N LEU A 183 -2.57 23.58 -4.87
CA LEU A 183 -1.56 22.55 -5.13
C LEU A 183 -1.75 21.33 -4.23
N GLY A 184 -2.02 21.53 -2.94
CA GLY A 184 -2.25 20.44 -1.99
C GLY A 184 -3.47 19.60 -2.35
N LEU A 185 -4.57 20.24 -2.77
CA LEU A 185 -5.78 19.54 -3.20
C LEU A 185 -5.57 18.81 -4.54
N TRP A 186 -4.84 19.43 -5.48
CA TRP A 186 -4.42 18.78 -6.72
C TRP A 186 -3.52 17.55 -6.45
N PHE A 187 -2.60 17.67 -5.48
CA PHE A 187 -1.67 16.61 -5.12
C PHE A 187 -2.40 15.39 -4.57
N ASN A 188 -3.30 15.58 -3.60
CA ASN A 188 -4.14 14.50 -3.05
C ASN A 188 -5.41 15.03 -2.38
N TYR A 189 -6.56 14.38 -2.62
CA TYR A 189 -7.84 14.81 -2.06
C TYR A 189 -7.96 14.76 -0.55
N ILE A 190 -7.17 13.94 0.15
CA ILE A 190 -7.19 13.92 1.63
C ILE A 190 -6.79 15.28 2.23
N TYR A 191 -6.01 16.07 1.49
CA TYR A 191 -5.69 17.45 1.84
C TYR A 191 -6.96 18.33 1.94
N GLY A 192 -8.06 17.95 1.28
CA GLY A 192 -9.36 18.60 1.41
C GLY A 192 -9.81 18.77 2.87
N LEU A 193 -9.43 17.85 3.76
CA LEU A 193 -9.71 17.97 5.21
C LEU A 193 -8.95 19.14 5.85
N THR A 194 -7.70 19.36 5.43
CA THR A 194 -6.92 20.54 5.87
C THR A 194 -7.55 21.81 5.31
N LEU A 195 -7.98 21.80 4.04
CA LEU A 195 -8.65 22.95 3.43
C LEU A 195 -9.97 23.29 4.15
N LEU A 196 -10.78 22.32 4.52
CA LEU A 196 -12.00 22.55 5.31
C LEU A 196 -11.67 23.10 6.70
N ALA A 197 -10.66 22.56 7.39
CA ALA A 197 -10.19 23.09 8.67
C ALA A 197 -9.68 24.54 8.53
N LEU A 198 -8.92 24.84 7.47
CA LEU A 198 -8.45 26.18 7.12
C LEU A 198 -9.61 27.16 6.96
N LEU A 199 -10.59 26.83 6.13
CA LEU A 199 -11.72 27.72 5.85
C LEU A 199 -12.59 27.92 7.08
N GLY A 200 -12.90 26.85 7.82
CA GLY A 200 -13.67 26.93 9.07
C GLY A 200 -12.96 27.75 10.14
N PHE A 201 -11.66 27.53 10.33
CA PHE A 201 -10.84 28.28 11.29
C PHE A 201 -10.70 29.75 10.90
N TRP A 202 -10.44 30.04 9.63
CA TRP A 202 -10.37 31.41 9.13
C TRP A 202 -11.71 32.12 9.31
N PHE A 203 -12.81 31.51 8.88
CA PHE A 203 -14.16 32.07 9.05
C PHE A 203 -14.49 32.39 10.52
N TRP A 204 -14.15 31.47 11.44
CA TRP A 204 -14.40 31.65 12.87
C TRP A 204 -13.65 32.84 13.48
N HIS A 205 -12.38 33.03 13.08
CA HIS A 205 -11.54 34.09 13.66
C HIS A 205 -11.66 35.43 12.92
N ASP A 206 -12.20 35.46 11.70
CA ASP A 206 -12.24 36.65 10.85
C ASP A 206 -13.63 37.29 10.79
N LYS A 207 -14.09 37.83 11.94
CA LYS A 207 -15.41 38.44 12.22
C LYS A 207 -15.83 39.54 11.21
N GLY A 208 -16.21 39.16 9.99
CA GLY A 208 -16.72 40.05 8.94
C GLY A 208 -15.68 40.57 7.94
N ARG A 209 -14.44 40.06 7.95
CA ARG A 209 -13.38 40.47 7.01
C ARG A 209 -13.07 39.43 5.93
N PHE A 210 -13.78 38.30 5.94
CA PHE A 210 -13.68 37.27 4.92
C PHE A 210 -13.97 37.79 3.50
N TRP A 211 -14.66 38.92 3.36
CA TRP A 211 -14.99 39.56 2.08
C TRP A 211 -13.98 40.63 1.62
N ARG A 212 -12.80 40.69 2.25
CA ARG A 212 -11.74 41.67 1.92
C ARG A 212 -10.84 41.18 0.77
N PRO A 213 -9.97 42.05 0.21
CA PRO A 213 -9.01 41.68 -0.83
C PRO A 213 -8.21 40.40 -0.55
N ARG A 214 -7.97 40.06 0.73
CA ARG A 214 -7.30 38.80 1.12
C ARG A 214 -7.99 37.55 0.56
N ALA A 215 -9.31 37.48 0.59
CA ALA A 215 -10.04 36.34 0.04
C ALA A 215 -9.94 36.27 -1.48
N LEU A 216 -9.93 37.42 -2.16
CA LEU A 216 -9.67 37.48 -3.60
C LEU A 216 -8.27 36.95 -3.93
N TRP A 217 -7.23 37.40 -3.23
CA TRP A 217 -5.86 36.91 -3.44
C TRP A 217 -5.70 35.43 -3.11
N PHE A 218 -6.36 34.96 -2.05
CA PHE A 218 -6.44 33.53 -1.74
C PHE A 218 -7.11 32.76 -2.88
N ALA A 219 -8.27 33.21 -3.37
CA ALA A 219 -8.99 32.56 -4.46
C ALA A 219 -8.15 32.54 -5.76
N LEU A 220 -7.46 33.63 -6.09
CA LEU A 220 -6.54 33.68 -7.23
C LEU A 220 -5.38 32.69 -7.08
N GLY A 221 -4.75 32.65 -5.90
CA GLY A 221 -3.70 31.67 -5.61
C GLY A 221 -4.21 30.25 -5.73
N PHE A 222 -5.39 29.97 -5.17
CA PHE A 222 -6.05 28.67 -5.23
C PHE A 222 -6.32 28.25 -6.67
N LEU A 223 -6.91 29.12 -7.49
CA LEU A 223 -7.18 28.83 -8.89
C LEU A 223 -5.90 28.53 -9.67
N VAL A 224 -4.80 29.27 -9.41
CA VAL A 224 -3.50 28.99 -10.03
C VAL A 224 -2.96 27.63 -9.58
N GLY A 225 -2.95 27.36 -8.28
CA GLY A 225 -2.45 26.10 -7.73
C GLY A 225 -3.30 24.88 -8.10
N PHE A 226 -4.61 25.06 -8.26
CA PHE A 226 -5.55 24.02 -8.63
C PHE A 226 -5.73 23.88 -10.16
N SER A 227 -5.18 24.81 -10.95
CA SER A 227 -5.31 24.78 -12.41
C SER A 227 -4.83 23.48 -13.07
N PRO A 228 -3.76 22.79 -12.60
CA PRO A 228 -3.38 21.50 -13.19
C PRO A 228 -4.47 20.45 -13.04
N TRP A 229 -5.21 20.45 -11.93
CA TRP A 229 -6.35 19.55 -11.71
C TRP A 229 -7.44 19.81 -12.74
N ILE A 230 -7.79 21.09 -12.97
CA ILE A 230 -8.84 21.50 -13.92
C ILE A 230 -8.45 21.05 -15.34
N LEU A 231 -7.21 21.34 -15.76
CA LEU A 231 -6.74 20.98 -17.10
C LEU A 231 -6.79 19.47 -17.35
N ILE A 232 -6.27 18.67 -16.42
CA ILE A 232 -6.25 17.21 -16.53
C ILE A 232 -7.67 16.64 -16.48
N ASN A 233 -8.55 17.16 -15.61
CA ASN A 233 -9.91 16.66 -15.51
C ASN A 233 -10.76 17.03 -16.72
N VAL A 234 -10.59 18.22 -17.32
CA VAL A 234 -11.28 18.56 -18.57
C VAL A 234 -10.86 17.61 -19.70
N GLN A 235 -9.58 17.25 -19.79
CA GLN A 235 -9.06 16.30 -20.79
C GLN A 235 -9.56 14.87 -20.56
N THR A 236 -9.86 14.51 -19.32
CA THR A 236 -10.25 13.14 -18.90
C THR A 236 -11.73 13.02 -18.57
N HIS A 237 -12.57 13.96 -19.03
CA HIS A 237 -14.01 13.98 -18.76
C HIS A 237 -14.36 13.88 -17.27
N PHE A 238 -13.60 14.57 -16.44
CA PHE A 238 -13.71 14.61 -14.98
C PHE A 238 -13.56 13.24 -14.29
N ALA A 239 -12.78 12.33 -14.88
CA ALA A 239 -12.49 11.02 -14.29
C ALA A 239 -11.80 11.11 -12.92
N GLY A 240 -11.19 12.25 -12.56
CA GLY A 240 -10.65 12.47 -11.22
C GLY A 240 -11.71 12.58 -10.13
N LEU A 241 -13.00 12.76 -10.47
CA LEU A 241 -14.09 12.69 -9.50
C LEU A 241 -14.51 11.25 -9.15
N VAL A 242 -13.94 10.26 -9.84
CA VAL A 242 -14.22 8.83 -9.64
C VAL A 242 -13.04 8.17 -8.92
N ILE A 243 -13.35 7.46 -7.83
CA ILE A 243 -12.43 6.69 -7.00
C ILE A 243 -13.04 5.29 -6.87
N TYR A 244 -12.26 4.24 -7.17
CA TYR A 244 -12.74 2.84 -7.12
C TYR A 244 -14.13 2.62 -7.77
N ASP A 245 -14.31 3.14 -8.99
CA ASP A 245 -15.56 3.08 -9.77
C ASP A 245 -16.78 3.80 -9.18
N MET A 246 -16.59 4.60 -8.12
CA MET A 246 -17.62 5.38 -7.45
C MET A 246 -17.28 6.87 -7.48
N ASN A 247 -18.30 7.73 -7.50
CA ASN A 247 -18.03 9.17 -7.34
C ASN A 247 -17.50 9.45 -5.93
N VAL A 248 -16.64 10.46 -5.78
CA VAL A 248 -16.00 10.79 -4.49
C VAL A 248 -17.01 10.93 -3.33
N TRP A 249 -18.21 11.46 -3.60
CA TRP A 249 -19.27 11.65 -2.60
C TRP A 249 -19.93 10.34 -2.17
N GLU A 250 -19.93 9.33 -3.03
CA GLU A 250 -20.57 8.04 -2.77
C GLU A 250 -19.77 7.20 -1.76
N HIS A 251 -18.49 7.51 -1.56
CA HIS A 251 -17.69 6.98 -0.46
C HIS A 251 -18.17 7.50 0.89
N PHE A 252 -18.92 8.62 0.95
CA PHE A 252 -19.40 9.20 2.20
C PHE A 252 -20.88 8.91 2.42
N ARG A 253 -21.21 7.98 3.32
CA ARG A 253 -22.60 7.52 3.58
C ARG A 253 -22.90 7.40 5.06
N PHE A 254 -24.13 7.72 5.45
CA PHE A 254 -24.64 7.47 6.81
C PHE A 254 -24.59 5.98 7.21
N ALA A 255 -24.62 5.06 6.25
CA ALA A 255 -24.48 3.64 6.50
C ALA A 255 -23.16 3.29 7.22
N TYR A 256 -22.05 3.96 6.85
CA TYR A 256 -20.74 3.72 7.49
C TYR A 256 -20.66 4.29 8.92
N LEU A 257 -21.39 5.38 9.20
CA LEU A 257 -21.57 5.86 10.57
C LEU A 257 -22.31 4.83 11.40
N TRP A 258 -23.44 4.32 10.90
CA TRP A 258 -24.24 3.33 11.61
C TRP A 258 -23.46 2.03 11.86
N ASP A 259 -22.69 1.57 10.88
CA ASP A 259 -21.80 0.41 11.02
C ASP A 259 -20.75 0.58 12.13
N GLY A 260 -20.18 1.78 12.27
CA GLY A 260 -19.27 2.07 13.38
C GLY A 260 -19.97 2.10 14.75
N LEU A 261 -21.20 2.60 14.81
CA LEU A 261 -21.99 2.63 16.05
C LEU A 261 -22.43 1.22 16.48
N THR A 262 -22.76 0.33 15.53
CA THR A 262 -23.13 -1.06 15.82
C THR A 262 -21.91 -1.95 16.09
N HIS A 263 -20.73 -1.58 15.57
CA HIS A 263 -19.47 -2.28 15.79
C HIS A 263 -18.42 -1.32 16.39
N PRO A 264 -18.32 -1.18 17.73
CA PRO A 264 -17.44 -0.19 18.37
C PRO A 264 -15.96 -0.25 17.95
N ARG A 265 -15.47 -1.42 17.48
CA ARG A 265 -14.12 -1.58 16.92
C ARG A 265 -13.91 -0.83 15.60
N ARG A 266 -14.99 -0.54 14.88
CA ARG A 266 -15.05 0.25 13.64
C ARG A 266 -15.36 1.73 13.90
N LEU A 267 -15.29 2.20 15.13
CA LEU A 267 -15.33 3.65 15.37
C LEU A 267 -13.99 4.26 14.95
N ALA A 268 -14.02 5.34 14.19
CA ALA A 268 -12.81 5.95 13.63
C ALA A 268 -11.69 6.21 14.66
N PRO A 269 -11.94 6.67 15.89
CA PRO A 269 -10.89 6.80 16.90
C PRO A 269 -10.30 5.46 17.35
N VAL A 270 -11.14 4.42 17.48
CA VAL A 270 -10.72 3.08 17.89
C VAL A 270 -9.90 2.44 16.77
N GLU A 271 -10.38 2.56 15.53
CA GLU A 271 -9.69 2.07 14.34
C GLU A 271 -8.39 2.83 14.09
N PHE A 272 -8.34 4.14 14.34
CA PHE A 272 -7.11 4.93 14.28
C PHE A 272 -6.08 4.48 15.32
N LEU A 273 -6.51 4.24 16.57
CA LEU A 273 -5.63 3.73 17.61
C LEU A 273 -5.20 2.29 17.32
N ALA A 274 -6.08 1.49 16.74
CA ALA A 274 -5.75 0.16 16.23
C ALA A 274 -4.77 0.26 15.06
N SER A 275 -4.88 1.26 14.17
CA SER A 275 -4.02 1.43 13.00
C SER A 275 -2.67 2.10 13.31
N LEU A 276 -2.49 2.65 14.52
CA LEU A 276 -1.14 2.82 15.09
C LEU A 276 -0.38 1.49 15.09
N ALA A 277 -1.13 0.35 15.06
CA ALA A 277 -0.65 -0.97 14.68
C ALA A 277 -0.98 -1.34 13.23
N PRO A 278 -0.08 -2.01 12.49
CA PRO A 278 -0.52 -2.76 11.32
C PRO A 278 -1.52 -3.86 11.72
N ASP A 279 -2.53 -4.09 10.89
CA ASP A 279 -3.62 -5.07 11.05
C ASP A 279 -3.18 -6.54 11.10
N ASP A 280 -1.87 -6.82 11.18
CA ASP A 280 -1.38 -8.18 11.30
C ASP A 280 -1.71 -8.73 12.69
N ASN A 281 -2.89 -9.36 12.77
CA ASN A 281 -3.44 -9.98 13.97
C ASN A 281 -2.52 -11.02 14.61
N ARG A 282 -1.44 -11.43 13.93
CA ARG A 282 -0.54 -12.50 14.36
C ARG A 282 0.70 -12.00 15.10
N ASP A 283 0.99 -10.71 15.06
CA ASP A 283 2.19 -10.16 15.69
C ASP A 283 1.91 -9.60 17.09
N LEU A 284 2.04 -10.47 18.10
CA LEU A 284 1.89 -10.10 19.51
C LEU A 284 2.92 -9.04 19.94
N TYR A 285 4.12 -9.07 19.35
CA TYR A 285 5.15 -8.08 19.61
C TYR A 285 4.70 -6.71 19.10
N ARG A 286 4.31 -6.58 17.83
CA ARG A 286 3.77 -5.32 17.29
C ARG A 286 2.56 -4.85 18.09
N ARG A 287 1.57 -5.72 18.37
CA ARG A 287 0.40 -5.35 19.20
C ARG A 287 0.81 -4.76 20.56
N ALA A 288 1.77 -5.39 21.25
CA ALA A 288 2.28 -4.88 22.51
C ALA A 288 2.92 -3.50 22.32
N VAL A 289 3.75 -3.33 21.29
CA VAL A 289 4.39 -2.03 21.05
C VAL A 289 3.39 -0.95 20.63
N ASN A 290 2.34 -1.29 19.90
CA ASN A 290 1.31 -0.35 19.48
C ASN A 290 0.38 0.04 20.64
N LEU A 291 0.09 -0.90 21.55
CA LEU A 291 -0.52 -0.57 22.83
C LEU A 291 0.36 0.42 23.60
N LEU A 292 1.68 0.20 23.64
CA LEU A 292 2.62 1.12 24.29
C LEU A 292 2.64 2.51 23.62
N TYR A 293 2.62 2.60 22.29
CA TYR A 293 2.48 3.88 21.58
C TYR A 293 1.13 4.55 21.85
N SER A 294 0.04 3.79 21.85
CA SER A 294 -1.30 4.30 22.16
C SER A 294 -1.36 4.85 23.58
N LEU A 295 -0.77 4.15 24.56
CA LEU A 295 -0.66 4.61 25.94
C LEU A 295 0.25 5.84 26.05
N LEU A 296 1.36 5.86 25.32
CA LEU A 296 2.28 7.01 25.27
C LEU A 296 1.61 8.27 24.70
N TYR A 297 0.66 8.12 23.77
CA TYR A 297 -0.03 9.25 23.16
C TYR A 297 -1.28 9.67 23.93
N LEU A 298 -2.13 8.71 24.30
CA LEU A 298 -3.36 8.99 25.03
C LEU A 298 -3.10 9.40 26.48
N GLY A 299 -2.09 8.83 27.13
CA GLY A 299 -1.77 9.10 28.53
C GLY A 299 -1.60 10.60 28.83
N PRO A 300 -0.68 11.30 28.14
CA PRO A 300 -0.51 12.75 28.32
C PRO A 300 -1.77 13.54 27.99
N ILE A 301 -2.47 13.21 26.89
CA ILE A 301 -3.69 13.92 26.46
C ILE A 301 -4.78 13.82 27.52
N LEU A 302 -5.07 12.60 27.99
CA LEU A 302 -6.08 12.37 29.03
C LEU A 302 -5.68 13.03 30.35
N THR A 303 -4.41 12.95 30.73
CA THR A 303 -3.89 13.58 31.96
C THR A 303 -4.04 15.10 31.90
N ALA A 304 -3.62 15.74 30.81
CA ALA A 304 -3.78 17.17 30.63
C ALA A 304 -5.27 17.58 30.61
N GLY A 305 -6.13 16.79 29.96
CA GLY A 305 -7.58 17.02 29.96
C GLY A 305 -8.19 16.97 31.36
N VAL A 306 -7.87 15.95 32.16
CA VAL A 306 -8.33 15.81 33.55
C VAL A 306 -7.80 16.95 34.42
N LEU A 307 -6.53 17.33 34.27
CA LEU A 307 -5.95 18.46 35.00
C LEU A 307 -6.63 19.77 34.61
N HIS A 308 -6.90 19.98 33.33
CA HIS A 308 -7.60 21.16 32.84
C HIS A 308 -9.01 21.27 33.43
N LEU A 309 -9.78 20.18 33.45
CA LEU A 309 -11.10 20.16 34.08
C LEU A 309 -11.05 20.53 35.58
N LYS A 310 -9.99 20.14 36.29
CA LYS A 310 -9.79 20.51 37.70
C LYS A 310 -9.42 21.99 37.89
N THR A 311 -8.64 22.57 36.98
CA THR A 311 -8.16 23.96 37.09
C THR A 311 -9.16 24.98 36.56
N VAL A 312 -9.91 24.66 35.50
CA VAL A 312 -10.88 25.58 34.87
C VAL A 312 -12.03 25.96 35.81
N SER A 313 -12.36 25.11 36.79
CA SER A 313 -13.32 25.48 37.85
C SER A 313 -12.87 26.64 38.74
N SER A 314 -11.62 27.12 38.62
CA SER A 314 -11.05 28.16 39.47
C SER A 314 -10.56 29.42 38.77
N GLU A 315 -10.51 29.46 37.42
CA GLU A 315 -10.13 30.69 36.71
C GLU A 315 -11.32 31.64 36.55
N PRO A 316 -11.18 32.93 36.87
CA PRO A 316 -12.23 33.92 36.68
C PRO A 316 -12.64 33.99 35.20
N THR A 317 -13.95 34.09 34.96
CA THR A 317 -14.62 34.18 33.65
C THR A 317 -14.33 35.47 32.89
N GLY A 318 -13.05 35.82 32.76
CA GLY A 318 -12.60 36.86 31.85
C GLY A 318 -12.96 36.48 30.41
N PRO A 319 -13.17 37.46 29.52
CA PRO A 319 -13.43 37.20 28.12
C PRO A 319 -12.27 36.38 27.54
N SER A 320 -12.58 35.14 27.14
CA SER A 320 -11.60 34.25 26.51
C SER A 320 -10.96 34.98 25.34
N PRO A 321 -9.62 35.11 25.30
CA PRO A 321 -8.96 35.75 24.18
C PRO A 321 -9.31 35.00 22.90
N THR A 322 -10.00 35.67 21.97
CA THR A 322 -10.39 35.10 20.66
C THR A 322 -9.19 34.93 19.71
N HIS A 323 -7.97 34.82 20.26
CA HIS A 323 -6.76 34.69 19.47
C HIS A 323 -6.73 33.33 18.77
N PRO A 324 -6.39 33.27 17.49
CA PRO A 324 -6.23 32.02 16.78
C PRO A 324 -5.13 31.20 17.43
N THR A 325 -5.47 30.01 17.91
CA THR A 325 -4.51 29.08 18.51
C THR A 325 -4.25 27.90 17.58
N LEU A 326 -3.00 27.45 17.54
CA LEU A 326 -2.61 26.25 16.83
C LEU A 326 -3.33 24.99 17.37
N VAL A 327 -3.61 24.96 18.68
CA VAL A 327 -4.40 23.90 19.33
C VAL A 327 -5.83 23.89 18.81
N GLY A 328 -6.48 25.06 18.69
CA GLY A 328 -7.84 25.17 18.15
C GLY A 328 -7.95 24.69 16.71
N PHE A 329 -6.99 25.06 15.85
CA PHE A 329 -6.93 24.53 14.47
C PHE A 329 -6.79 23.01 14.46
N SER A 330 -5.87 22.48 15.27
CA SER A 330 -5.59 21.05 15.36
C SER A 330 -6.80 20.24 15.85
N LEU A 331 -7.56 20.78 16.81
CA LEU A 331 -8.80 20.17 17.29
C LEU A 331 -9.84 20.10 16.17
N LEU A 332 -10.05 21.23 15.47
CA LEU A 332 -10.98 21.29 14.35
C LEU A 332 -10.59 20.27 13.26
N TYR A 333 -9.31 20.20 12.91
CA TYR A 333 -8.81 19.24 11.93
C TYR A 333 -9.07 17.79 12.37
N LEU A 334 -8.72 17.40 13.59
CA LEU A 334 -8.93 16.03 14.07
C LEU A 334 -10.42 15.65 14.13
N VAL A 335 -11.30 16.59 14.48
CA VAL A 335 -12.76 16.38 14.45
C VAL A 335 -13.22 16.14 13.02
N LEU A 336 -12.85 17.01 12.07
CA LEU A 336 -13.20 16.85 10.67
C LEU A 336 -12.65 15.55 10.08
N PHE A 337 -11.41 15.20 10.43
CA PHE A 337 -10.76 13.96 10.01
C PHE A 337 -11.49 12.73 10.54
N THR A 338 -11.79 12.70 11.85
CA THR A 338 -12.51 11.60 12.50
C THR A 338 -13.90 11.41 11.88
N LEU A 339 -14.62 12.51 11.64
CA LEU A 339 -15.91 12.48 10.97
C LEU A 339 -15.76 11.95 9.53
N ALA A 340 -14.83 12.48 8.74
CA ALA A 340 -14.62 12.03 7.36
C ALA A 340 -14.35 10.52 7.28
N VAL A 341 -13.45 9.99 8.11
CA VAL A 341 -13.19 8.54 8.17
C VAL A 341 -14.44 7.77 8.61
N GLN A 342 -15.14 8.22 9.66
CA GLN A 342 -16.32 7.54 10.19
C GLN A 342 -17.46 7.43 9.16
N PHE A 343 -17.62 8.46 8.35
CA PHE A 343 -18.62 8.52 7.29
C PHE A 343 -18.16 7.83 6.00
N SER A 344 -16.94 7.27 5.93
CA SER A 344 -16.39 6.69 4.72
C SER A 344 -16.07 5.19 4.80
N ASP A 345 -15.94 4.56 3.63
CA ASP A 345 -15.31 3.25 3.43
C ASP A 345 -13.78 3.32 3.28
N LEU A 346 -13.20 4.52 3.20
CA LEU A 346 -11.77 4.77 3.07
C LEU A 346 -11.05 4.60 4.43
N ARG A 347 -10.89 3.35 4.86
CA ARG A 347 -10.41 2.99 6.21
C ARG A 347 -9.03 2.35 6.28
N GLU A 348 -8.35 2.22 5.15
CA GLU A 348 -6.98 1.68 5.13
C GLU A 348 -6.03 2.50 6.01
N ALA A 349 -5.08 1.82 6.66
CA ALA A 349 -4.12 2.41 7.59
C ALA A 349 -3.45 3.69 7.05
N ARG A 350 -3.12 3.70 5.76
CA ARG A 350 -2.46 4.82 5.06
C ARG A 350 -3.24 6.13 5.06
N TYR A 351 -4.58 6.08 5.13
CA TYR A 351 -5.40 7.29 5.19
C TYR A 351 -5.27 8.01 6.54
N TYR A 352 -4.75 7.35 7.58
CA TYR A 352 -4.52 7.94 8.90
C TYR A 352 -3.21 8.73 9.01
N VAL A 353 -2.26 8.55 8.09
CA VAL A 353 -0.93 9.20 8.14
C VAL A 353 -1.04 10.74 8.29
N PRO A 354 -1.97 11.43 7.60
CA PRO A 354 -2.14 12.88 7.77
C PRO A 354 -2.62 13.35 9.16
N ALA A 355 -3.14 12.47 10.01
CA ALA A 355 -3.54 12.83 11.37
C ALA A 355 -2.37 12.84 12.37
N TYR A 356 -1.26 12.15 12.07
CA TYR A 356 -0.13 11.98 13.00
C TYR A 356 0.50 13.30 13.45
N PRO A 357 0.80 14.29 12.59
CA PRO A 357 1.40 15.55 13.06
C PRO A 357 0.51 16.28 14.08
N PHE A 358 -0.81 16.23 13.89
CA PHE A 358 -1.75 16.84 14.83
C PHE A 358 -1.78 16.08 16.15
N LEU A 359 -1.76 14.74 16.12
CA LEU A 359 -1.64 13.92 17.32
C LEU A 359 -0.33 14.21 18.08
N PHE A 360 0.81 14.25 17.37
CA PHE A 360 2.11 14.56 17.96
C PHE A 360 2.11 15.92 18.64
N LEU A 361 1.46 16.92 18.02
CA LEU A 361 1.29 18.24 18.62
C LEU A 361 0.48 18.17 19.92
N PHE A 362 -0.64 17.42 19.97
CA PHE A 362 -1.41 17.28 21.22
C PHE A 362 -0.61 16.59 22.32
N VAL A 363 0.12 15.53 21.99
CA VAL A 363 0.99 14.85 22.96
C VAL A 363 2.05 15.81 23.50
N ALA A 364 2.77 16.50 22.60
CA ALA A 364 3.79 17.47 22.96
C ALA A 364 3.25 18.61 23.83
N TYR A 365 2.10 19.16 23.47
CA TYR A 365 1.46 20.25 24.22
C TYR A 365 1.02 19.78 25.60
N SER A 366 0.39 18.61 25.69
CA SER A 366 -0.05 18.01 26.95
C SER A 366 1.12 17.71 27.90
N LEU A 367 2.25 17.21 27.37
CA LEU A 367 3.45 16.97 28.18
C LEU A 367 3.97 18.24 28.82
N VAL A 368 4.15 19.32 28.03
CA VAL A 368 4.60 20.61 28.56
C VAL A 368 3.64 21.14 29.62
N ARG A 369 2.33 20.99 29.42
CA ARG A 369 1.33 21.37 30.42
C ARG A 369 1.43 20.55 31.71
N CYS A 370 1.64 19.24 31.62
CA CYS A 370 1.86 18.38 32.78
C CYS A 370 3.13 18.77 33.55
N GLU A 371 4.21 19.12 32.86
CA GLU A 371 5.44 19.61 33.49
C GLU A 371 5.23 20.92 34.25
N ASP A 372 4.54 21.87 33.63
CA ASP A 372 4.29 23.19 34.23
C ASP A 372 3.40 23.09 35.48
N LEU A 373 2.48 22.11 35.51
CA LEU A 373 1.62 21.85 36.67
C LEU A 373 2.33 21.11 37.81
N VAL A 374 3.36 20.32 37.51
CA VAL A 374 4.06 19.50 38.51
C VAL A 374 5.59 19.65 38.39
N PRO A 375 6.14 20.84 38.68
CA PRO A 375 7.55 21.15 38.43
C PRO A 375 8.53 20.24 39.20
N ARG A 376 8.09 19.70 40.35
CA ARG A 376 8.91 18.77 41.17
C ARG A 376 9.27 17.48 40.43
N VAL A 377 8.42 17.01 39.53
CA VAL A 377 8.64 15.76 38.76
C VAL A 377 8.92 16.03 37.29
N GLN A 378 9.07 17.29 36.87
CA GLN A 378 9.29 17.68 35.48
C GLN A 378 10.40 16.83 34.85
N ARG A 379 11.61 16.83 35.42
CA ARG A 379 12.75 16.05 34.89
C ARG A 379 12.45 14.55 34.75
N GLN A 380 11.66 13.98 35.66
CA GLN A 380 11.27 12.57 35.61
C GLN A 380 10.32 12.32 34.43
N ILE A 381 9.32 13.19 34.23
CA ILE A 381 8.41 13.12 33.08
C ILE A 381 9.21 13.19 31.77
N GLN A 382 10.13 14.17 31.64
CA GLN A 382 10.95 14.31 30.42
C GLN A 382 11.79 13.07 30.15
N THR A 383 12.47 12.57 31.19
CA THR A 383 13.38 11.42 31.08
C THR A 383 12.61 10.15 30.70
N VAL A 384 11.49 9.88 31.37
CA VAL A 384 10.65 8.69 31.11
C VAL A 384 10.04 8.77 29.72
N PHE A 385 9.53 9.94 29.31
CA PHE A 385 8.98 10.14 27.98
C PHE A 385 10.05 9.92 26.90
N LEU A 386 11.21 10.58 27.03
CA LEU A 386 12.29 10.46 26.06
C LEU A 386 12.81 9.02 25.95
N ALA A 387 13.03 8.36 27.09
CA ALA A 387 13.44 6.96 27.10
C ALA A 387 12.38 6.07 26.43
N SER A 388 11.10 6.29 26.72
CA SER A 388 10.00 5.52 26.11
C SER A 388 9.93 5.73 24.60
N VAL A 389 10.00 6.97 24.12
CA VAL A 389 9.97 7.31 22.69
C VAL A 389 11.14 6.69 21.95
N VAL A 390 12.36 6.80 22.49
CA VAL A 390 13.56 6.22 21.87
C VAL A 390 13.52 4.69 21.88
N LEU A 391 13.16 4.08 23.02
CA LEU A 391 13.08 2.62 23.14
C LEU A 391 11.98 2.04 22.25
N LEU A 392 10.82 2.68 22.16
CA LEU A 392 9.74 2.25 21.27
C LEU A 392 10.10 2.47 19.80
N GLY A 393 10.71 3.62 19.47
CA GLY A 393 11.15 3.92 18.11
C GLY A 393 12.21 2.92 17.63
N LEU A 394 13.28 2.71 18.40
CA LEU A 394 14.31 1.74 18.03
C LEU A 394 13.79 0.29 18.11
N GLY A 395 13.04 -0.03 19.17
CA GLY A 395 12.50 -1.36 19.41
C GLY A 395 11.57 -1.82 18.31
N THR A 396 10.62 -0.98 17.88
CA THR A 396 9.70 -1.34 16.77
C THR A 396 10.42 -1.58 15.46
N HIS A 397 11.47 -0.82 15.19
CA HIS A 397 12.18 -0.90 13.92
C HIS A 397 13.19 -2.03 13.87
N ALA A 398 13.83 -2.39 14.99
CA ALA A 398 14.85 -3.45 15.04
C ALA A 398 14.43 -4.77 14.34
N PRO A 399 13.23 -5.31 14.61
CA PRO A 399 12.57 -6.31 13.79
C PRO A 399 12.64 -6.23 12.26
N LEU A 400 12.52 -5.02 11.74
CA LEU A 400 12.42 -4.74 10.31
C LEU A 400 13.80 -4.67 9.68
N LEU A 401 14.87 -4.73 10.49
CA LEU A 401 16.24 -4.57 10.05
C LEU A 401 16.90 -5.94 9.84
N SER A 402 17.76 -6.02 8.84
CA SER A 402 18.48 -7.19 8.39
C SER A 402 19.95 -6.84 8.23
N LEU A 403 20.79 -7.39 9.10
CA LEU A 403 22.24 -7.23 9.01
C LEU A 403 22.87 -8.16 7.95
N ASP A 404 22.13 -9.17 7.51
CA ASP A 404 22.60 -10.13 6.51
C ASP A 404 22.61 -9.55 5.09
N ARG A 405 21.87 -8.45 4.87
CA ARG A 405 21.64 -7.85 3.54
C ARG A 405 21.74 -6.33 3.57
N LEU A 406 22.81 -5.83 4.19
CA LEU A 406 23.12 -4.41 4.25
C LEU A 406 23.11 -3.78 2.86
N GLY A 407 22.37 -2.69 2.72
CA GLY A 407 22.34 -1.91 1.50
C GLY A 407 21.56 -2.55 0.36
N TYR A 408 20.66 -3.50 0.63
CA TYR A 408 19.87 -4.13 -0.43
C TYR A 408 19.18 -3.10 -1.35
N ALA A 409 18.55 -2.08 -0.77
CA ALA A 409 17.89 -1.00 -1.51
C ALA A 409 18.83 -0.20 -2.43
N LEU A 410 20.15 -0.19 -2.18
CA LEU A 410 21.13 0.48 -3.02
C LEU A 410 21.34 -0.24 -4.36
N ASN A 411 21.08 -1.54 -4.41
CA ASN A 411 21.26 -2.36 -5.62
C ASN A 411 19.93 -2.77 -6.27
N THR A 412 18.82 -2.71 -5.54
CA THR A 412 17.49 -2.98 -6.10
C THR A 412 17.13 -1.90 -7.11
N LYS A 413 16.59 -2.32 -8.25
CA LYS A 413 16.02 -1.42 -9.25
C LYS A 413 14.88 -0.58 -8.64
N GLY A 414 14.92 0.73 -8.86
CA GLY A 414 13.93 1.66 -8.31
C GLY A 414 12.73 1.90 -9.20
N TYR A 415 12.61 1.22 -10.35
CA TYR A 415 11.55 1.43 -11.34
C TYR A 415 11.11 0.13 -12.00
N THR A 416 9.96 0.15 -12.67
CA THR A 416 9.37 -1.01 -13.35
C THR A 416 8.42 -0.58 -14.47
N TYR A 417 8.64 -1.07 -15.69
CA TYR A 417 7.70 -0.83 -16.78
C TYR A 417 6.47 -1.76 -16.72
N ALA A 418 6.47 -2.78 -15.84
CA ALA A 418 5.36 -3.71 -15.67
C ALA A 418 4.02 -3.02 -15.39
N TYR A 419 4.05 -1.96 -14.57
CA TYR A 419 2.83 -1.28 -14.14
C TYR A 419 2.30 -0.27 -15.16
N LEU A 420 3.10 0.11 -16.18
CA LEU A 420 2.72 1.16 -17.12
C LEU A 420 1.42 0.84 -17.89
N PRO A 421 1.23 -0.37 -18.48
CA PRO A 421 -0.01 -0.70 -19.16
C PRO A 421 -1.24 -0.63 -18.24
N TRP A 422 -1.10 -1.13 -17.01
CA TRP A 422 -2.18 -1.13 -16.01
C TRP A 422 -2.54 0.28 -15.53
N THR A 423 -1.55 1.12 -15.29
CA THR A 423 -1.80 2.49 -14.87
C THR A 423 -2.40 3.33 -16.00
N TYR A 424 -1.89 3.15 -17.23
CA TYR A 424 -2.49 3.77 -18.41
C TYR A 424 -3.95 3.31 -18.56
N TRP A 425 -4.20 2.01 -18.37
CA TRP A 425 -5.56 1.47 -18.38
C TRP A 425 -6.44 2.13 -17.32
N TYR A 426 -6.00 2.13 -16.05
CA TYR A 426 -6.77 2.66 -14.92
C TYR A 426 -7.11 4.15 -15.05
N THR A 427 -6.26 4.92 -15.73
CA THR A 427 -6.42 6.37 -15.88
C THR A 427 -7.25 6.79 -17.10
N HIS A 428 -7.44 5.89 -18.06
CA HIS A 428 -8.09 6.21 -19.34
C HIS A 428 -9.31 5.33 -19.65
N ALA A 429 -9.48 4.22 -18.94
CA ALA A 429 -10.66 3.39 -19.09
C ALA A 429 -11.91 4.22 -18.72
N PRO A 430 -12.96 4.21 -19.57
CA PRO A 430 -14.24 4.80 -19.21
C PRO A 430 -14.75 4.20 -17.89
N ALA A 431 -15.37 5.02 -17.03
CA ALA A 431 -15.94 4.58 -15.76
C ALA A 431 -16.93 3.41 -15.97
N GLY A 432 -16.86 2.40 -15.10
CA GLY A 432 -17.73 1.21 -15.17
C GLY A 432 -17.40 0.26 -16.32
N SER A 433 -16.26 0.43 -17.00
CA SER A 433 -15.94 -0.34 -18.19
C SER A 433 -14.78 -1.31 -17.96
N GLY A 434 -15.11 -2.59 -17.78
CA GLY A 434 -14.21 -3.71 -18.10
C GLY A 434 -14.07 -3.87 -19.62
N ASN A 435 -13.88 -2.75 -20.34
CA ASN A 435 -14.10 -2.70 -21.78
C ASN A 435 -12.94 -3.37 -22.51
N ARG A 436 -13.18 -4.59 -22.99
CA ARG A 436 -12.27 -5.37 -23.84
C ARG A 436 -11.71 -4.57 -25.01
N ALA A 437 -12.53 -3.68 -25.60
CA ALA A 437 -12.10 -2.82 -26.70
C ALA A 437 -11.00 -1.83 -26.28
N PHE A 438 -11.02 -1.39 -25.02
CA PHE A 438 -9.99 -0.49 -24.51
C PHE A 438 -8.66 -1.22 -24.29
N PHE A 439 -8.68 -2.47 -23.84
CA PHE A 439 -7.46 -3.30 -23.75
C PHE A 439 -6.78 -3.50 -25.11
N LEU A 440 -7.56 -3.82 -26.15
CA LEU A 440 -7.04 -3.88 -27.51
C LEU A 440 -6.42 -2.55 -27.92
N LYS A 441 -7.10 -1.43 -27.63
CA LYS A 441 -6.56 -0.10 -27.91
C LYS A 441 -5.24 0.13 -27.18
N VAL A 442 -5.13 -0.19 -25.89
CA VAL A 442 -3.89 -0.03 -25.12
C VAL A 442 -2.76 -0.88 -25.71
N ALA A 443 -3.00 -2.16 -25.99
CA ALA A 443 -1.99 -3.06 -26.56
C ALA A 443 -1.58 -2.69 -28.01
N GLN A 444 -2.50 -2.11 -28.78
CA GLN A 444 -2.24 -1.63 -30.15
C GLN A 444 -1.65 -0.23 -30.22
N GLN A 445 -1.56 0.48 -29.09
CA GLN A 445 -1.05 1.85 -29.12
C GLN A 445 0.40 1.87 -29.60
N PRO A 446 0.73 2.75 -30.57
CA PRO A 446 2.09 2.91 -31.05
C PRO A 446 3.09 3.14 -29.92
N PHE A 447 2.68 3.80 -28.83
CA PHE A 447 3.60 4.10 -27.74
C PHE A 447 4.22 2.86 -27.09
N LEU A 448 3.49 1.73 -26.96
CA LEU A 448 4.08 0.52 -26.37
C LEU A 448 5.15 -0.06 -27.30
N SER A 449 4.89 -0.11 -28.60
CA SER A 449 5.91 -0.49 -29.59
C SER A 449 7.07 0.50 -29.69
N ASP A 450 6.80 1.79 -29.51
CA ASP A 450 7.80 2.87 -29.59
C ASP A 450 8.66 2.94 -28.32
N ILE A 451 8.17 2.45 -27.18
CA ILE A 451 8.93 2.33 -25.94
C ILE A 451 9.83 1.11 -26.01
N LEU A 452 9.32 -0.04 -26.46
CA LEU A 452 9.99 -1.34 -26.34
C LEU A 452 11.44 -1.30 -26.84
N HIS A 453 11.71 -0.74 -28.03
CA HIS A 453 13.07 -0.70 -28.57
C HIS A 453 14.05 0.21 -27.82
N LYS A 454 13.56 1.09 -26.94
CA LYS A 454 14.36 1.97 -26.08
C LYS A 454 14.66 1.36 -24.72
N LEU A 455 13.90 0.33 -24.33
CA LEU A 455 14.04 -0.33 -23.05
C LEU A 455 15.22 -1.29 -23.04
N SER A 456 15.78 -1.54 -21.85
CA SER A 456 16.72 -2.65 -21.64
C SER A 456 16.06 -3.99 -21.97
N ALA A 457 16.84 -5.02 -22.30
CA ALA A 457 16.27 -6.34 -22.59
C ALA A 457 15.41 -6.87 -21.44
N ASP A 458 15.81 -6.63 -20.19
CA ASP A 458 15.05 -7.04 -19.01
C ASP A 458 13.72 -6.28 -18.89
N ASP A 459 13.74 -4.96 -19.14
CA ASP A 459 12.54 -4.11 -19.16
C ASP A 459 11.57 -4.47 -20.29
N GLN A 460 12.10 -4.81 -21.47
CA GLN A 460 11.31 -5.32 -22.59
C GLN A 460 10.60 -6.60 -22.17
N ARG A 461 11.33 -7.56 -21.58
CA ARG A 461 10.74 -8.83 -21.14
C ARG A 461 9.66 -8.62 -20.09
N GLU A 462 9.89 -7.72 -19.14
CA GLU A 462 8.93 -7.37 -18.10
C GLU A 462 7.66 -6.73 -18.69
N LEU A 463 7.81 -5.73 -19.56
CA LEU A 463 6.69 -5.06 -20.22
C LEU A 463 5.90 -6.02 -21.12
N SER A 464 6.60 -6.84 -21.93
CA SER A 464 5.97 -7.83 -22.81
C SER A 464 5.16 -8.86 -22.03
N ARG A 465 5.68 -9.34 -20.90
CA ARG A 465 4.97 -10.24 -20.00
C ARG A 465 3.68 -9.61 -19.48
N GLU A 466 3.73 -8.37 -19.00
CA GLU A 466 2.54 -7.69 -18.50
C GLU A 466 1.51 -7.40 -19.58
N ILE A 467 1.94 -7.05 -20.79
CA ILE A 467 1.03 -6.93 -21.94
C ILE A 467 0.31 -8.26 -22.19
N ALA A 468 1.04 -9.39 -22.16
CA ALA A 468 0.43 -10.72 -22.33
C ALA A 468 -0.58 -11.05 -21.21
N LEU A 469 -0.22 -10.78 -19.95
CA LEU A 469 -1.12 -10.98 -18.80
C LEU A 469 -2.40 -10.14 -18.95
N LEU A 470 -2.24 -8.84 -19.26
CA LEU A 470 -3.32 -7.89 -19.48
C LEU A 470 -4.26 -8.32 -20.62
N LEU A 471 -3.69 -8.80 -21.74
CA LEU A 471 -4.46 -9.34 -22.87
C LEU A 471 -5.22 -10.60 -22.49
N GLY A 472 -4.62 -11.47 -21.66
CA GLY A 472 -5.25 -12.69 -21.15
C GLY A 472 -6.46 -12.39 -20.27
N ASP A 473 -6.34 -11.42 -19.37
CA ASP A 473 -7.43 -10.95 -18.49
C ASP A 473 -8.61 -10.37 -19.29
N ALA A 474 -8.31 -9.73 -20.42
CA ALA A 474 -9.29 -9.06 -21.27
C ALA A 474 -9.89 -9.96 -22.35
N ALA A 475 -9.33 -11.15 -22.58
CA ALA A 475 -9.71 -12.00 -23.70
C ALA A 475 -11.19 -12.41 -23.65
N PRO A 476 -11.86 -12.51 -24.81
CA PRO A 476 -13.20 -13.06 -24.90
C PRO A 476 -13.17 -14.57 -24.59
N LEU A 477 -14.27 -15.07 -24.03
CA LEU A 477 -14.48 -16.49 -23.75
C LEU A 477 -15.59 -17.06 -24.65
N ASN A 478 -15.83 -18.36 -24.61
CA ASN A 478 -16.95 -19.03 -25.30
C ASN A 478 -16.91 -18.95 -26.84
N GLY A 479 -15.73 -19.09 -27.46
CA GLY A 479 -15.67 -19.32 -28.91
C GLY A 479 -15.94 -18.10 -29.80
N GLN A 480 -15.79 -16.87 -29.29
CA GLN A 480 -15.65 -15.66 -30.13
C GLN A 480 -14.30 -15.69 -30.86
N ALA A 481 -14.12 -16.68 -31.75
CA ALA A 481 -12.81 -17.08 -32.27
C ALA A 481 -12.09 -15.96 -33.01
N GLU A 482 -12.83 -15.13 -33.75
CA GLU A 482 -12.25 -13.98 -34.45
C GLU A 482 -11.71 -12.93 -33.46
N GLU A 483 -12.52 -12.54 -32.47
CA GLU A 483 -12.13 -11.56 -31.46
C GLU A 483 -10.96 -12.08 -30.61
N PHE A 484 -11.00 -13.34 -30.19
CA PHE A 484 -9.89 -13.98 -29.48
C PHE A 484 -8.60 -13.96 -30.31
N SER A 485 -8.68 -14.27 -31.60
CA SER A 485 -7.53 -14.22 -32.52
C SER A 485 -6.97 -12.80 -32.68
N ARG A 486 -7.75 -11.75 -32.37
CA ARG A 486 -7.24 -10.37 -32.37
C ARG A 486 -6.40 -10.10 -31.12
N PHE A 487 -6.81 -10.60 -29.96
CA PHE A 487 -6.01 -10.53 -28.73
C PHE A 487 -4.73 -11.34 -28.87
N GLU A 488 -4.85 -12.60 -29.31
CA GLU A 488 -3.72 -13.51 -29.49
C GLU A 488 -2.63 -12.93 -30.41
N ARG A 489 -3.03 -12.24 -31.49
CA ARG A 489 -2.09 -11.57 -32.42
C ARG A 489 -1.31 -10.40 -31.82
N LEU A 490 -1.76 -9.86 -30.69
CA LEU A 490 -1.08 -8.77 -29.97
C LEU A 490 -0.16 -9.29 -28.85
N VAL A 491 -0.24 -10.58 -28.53
CA VAL A 491 0.64 -11.18 -27.54
C VAL A 491 2.07 -11.14 -28.07
N PRO A 492 3.03 -10.58 -27.31
CA PRO A 492 4.43 -10.59 -27.72
C PRO A 492 4.91 -12.02 -27.99
N PRO A 493 5.74 -12.25 -29.03
CA PRO A 493 6.27 -13.57 -29.33
C PRO A 493 6.96 -14.19 -28.10
N GLU A 494 6.77 -15.49 -27.87
CA GLU A 494 7.30 -16.24 -26.69
C GLU A 494 6.58 -15.97 -25.35
N TYR A 495 5.53 -15.14 -25.35
CA TYR A 495 4.73 -14.82 -24.16
C TYR A 495 3.32 -15.40 -24.17
N ASP A 496 3.02 -16.32 -25.10
CA ASP A 496 1.76 -17.05 -25.21
C ASP A 496 1.35 -17.72 -23.89
N ARG A 497 2.31 -18.27 -23.16
CA ARG A 497 2.04 -18.90 -21.85
C ARG A 497 1.51 -17.93 -20.78
N TYR A 498 1.96 -16.68 -20.81
CA TYR A 498 1.48 -15.62 -19.90
C TYR A 498 0.14 -15.06 -20.37
N PHE A 499 -0.28 -15.31 -21.61
CA PHE A 499 -1.59 -14.97 -22.10
C PHE A 499 -2.64 -16.05 -21.77
N TYR A 500 -2.33 -17.32 -22.01
CA TYR A 500 -3.29 -18.41 -21.82
C TYR A 500 -3.60 -18.73 -20.36
N TYR A 501 -2.64 -18.53 -19.45
CA TYR A 501 -2.86 -18.75 -18.03
C TYR A 501 -3.96 -17.83 -17.44
N PRO A 502 -3.91 -16.49 -17.61
CA PRO A 502 -4.99 -15.59 -17.16
C PRO A 502 -6.31 -15.73 -17.92
N VAL A 503 -6.33 -16.25 -19.15
CA VAL A 503 -7.59 -16.60 -19.85
C VAL A 503 -8.40 -17.60 -19.02
N GLY A 504 -7.70 -18.60 -18.46
CA GLY A 504 -8.27 -19.56 -17.51
C GLY A 504 -8.78 -18.90 -16.23
N GLY A 505 -7.94 -18.08 -15.60
CA GLY A 505 -8.33 -17.32 -14.41
C GLY A 505 -9.58 -16.47 -14.65
N THR A 506 -9.65 -15.76 -15.78
CA THR A 506 -10.80 -14.94 -16.16
C THR A 506 -12.07 -15.76 -16.36
N ALA A 507 -11.95 -16.96 -16.96
CA ALA A 507 -13.08 -17.89 -17.07
C ALA A 507 -13.61 -18.31 -15.71
N MET A 508 -12.70 -18.62 -14.78
CA MET A 508 -13.06 -18.97 -13.41
C MET A 508 -13.66 -17.78 -12.66
N ALA A 509 -13.14 -16.55 -12.81
CA ALA A 509 -13.71 -15.36 -12.18
C ALA A 509 -15.15 -15.09 -12.65
N ARG A 510 -15.46 -15.31 -13.94
CA ARG A 510 -16.83 -15.16 -14.48
C ARG A 510 -17.78 -16.28 -14.06
N HIS A 511 -17.24 -17.48 -13.80
CA HIS A 511 -18.01 -18.68 -13.46
C HIS A 511 -17.61 -19.23 -12.08
N ALA A 512 -17.40 -18.35 -11.10
CA ALA A 512 -16.75 -18.65 -9.82
C ALA A 512 -17.30 -19.89 -9.09
N ASN A 513 -18.60 -20.17 -9.22
CA ASN A 513 -19.26 -21.29 -8.55
C ASN A 513 -19.60 -22.47 -9.49
N GLU A 514 -19.17 -22.42 -10.75
CA GLU A 514 -19.60 -23.34 -11.80
C GLU A 514 -18.39 -23.83 -12.60
N LEU A 515 -17.52 -24.61 -11.95
CA LEU A 515 -16.29 -25.16 -12.56
C LEU A 515 -16.52 -25.77 -13.97
N PRO A 516 -17.57 -26.59 -14.22
CA PRO A 516 -17.82 -27.10 -15.56
C PRO A 516 -18.06 -26.01 -16.61
N LYS A 517 -18.70 -24.89 -16.23
CA LYS A 517 -18.88 -23.74 -17.13
C LYS A 517 -17.58 -23.00 -17.39
N ALA A 518 -16.72 -22.84 -16.36
CA ALA A 518 -15.40 -22.24 -16.55
C ALA A 518 -14.55 -23.05 -17.54
N VAL A 519 -14.53 -24.38 -17.40
CA VAL A 519 -13.84 -25.30 -18.33
C VAL A 519 -14.42 -25.21 -19.74
N ALA A 520 -15.75 -25.29 -19.87
CA ALA A 520 -16.42 -25.16 -21.16
C ALA A 520 -16.11 -23.81 -21.84
N ALA A 521 -15.92 -22.74 -21.05
CA ALA A 521 -15.63 -21.41 -21.57
C ALA A 521 -14.26 -21.26 -22.23
N VAL A 522 -13.31 -22.16 -21.93
CA VAL A 522 -11.97 -22.20 -22.53
C VAL A 522 -11.74 -23.38 -23.47
N GLU A 523 -12.72 -24.28 -23.65
CA GLU A 523 -12.55 -25.48 -24.50
C GLU A 523 -12.16 -25.12 -25.95
N PHE A 524 -12.61 -23.96 -26.46
CA PHE A 524 -12.23 -23.50 -27.80
C PHE A 524 -10.72 -23.27 -27.95
N VAL A 525 -9.98 -23.03 -26.86
CA VAL A 525 -8.51 -22.87 -26.85
C VAL A 525 -7.81 -24.17 -27.25
N ARG A 526 -8.46 -25.32 -27.07
CA ARG A 526 -7.96 -26.63 -27.53
C ARG A 526 -7.67 -26.68 -29.03
N HIS A 527 -8.42 -25.91 -29.82
CA HIS A 527 -8.18 -25.81 -31.26
C HIS A 527 -6.97 -24.94 -31.63
N ARG A 528 -6.40 -24.19 -30.67
CA ARG A 528 -5.18 -23.38 -30.85
C ARG A 528 -3.94 -24.24 -30.65
N SER A 529 -3.82 -24.82 -29.46
CA SER A 529 -2.83 -25.86 -29.16
C SER A 529 -3.22 -26.59 -27.88
N ALA A 530 -2.73 -27.81 -27.73
CA ALA A 530 -2.91 -28.57 -26.49
C ALA A 530 -2.22 -27.89 -25.29
N THR A 531 -1.06 -27.27 -25.48
CA THR A 531 -0.35 -26.51 -24.45
C THR A 531 -1.14 -25.28 -23.99
N ALA A 532 -1.71 -24.51 -24.94
CA ALA A 532 -2.54 -23.34 -24.62
C ALA A 532 -3.78 -23.73 -23.81
N HIS A 533 -4.45 -24.81 -24.21
CA HIS A 533 -5.60 -25.31 -23.47
C HIS A 533 -5.22 -25.79 -22.08
N HIS A 534 -4.12 -26.54 -21.96
CA HIS A 534 -3.61 -26.97 -20.67
C HIS A 534 -3.36 -25.77 -19.74
N LEU A 535 -2.65 -24.73 -20.20
CA LEU A 535 -2.38 -23.53 -19.40
C LEU A 535 -3.66 -22.80 -18.96
N ALA A 536 -4.66 -22.71 -19.84
CA ALA A 536 -5.97 -22.15 -19.48
C ALA A 536 -6.66 -23.01 -18.39
N LEU A 537 -6.58 -24.33 -18.48
CA LEU A 537 -7.12 -25.21 -17.43
C LEU A 537 -6.34 -25.06 -16.12
N VAL A 538 -5.00 -24.94 -16.15
CA VAL A 538 -4.19 -24.65 -14.95
C VAL A 538 -4.65 -23.35 -14.29
N GLY A 539 -4.84 -22.28 -15.07
CA GLY A 539 -5.36 -21.00 -14.57
C GLY A 539 -6.75 -21.11 -13.93
N ILE A 540 -7.65 -21.93 -14.49
CA ILE A 540 -8.96 -22.21 -13.89
C ILE A 540 -8.80 -22.85 -12.50
N TYR A 541 -8.06 -23.96 -12.42
CA TYR A 541 -7.92 -24.69 -11.15
C TYR A 541 -7.17 -23.89 -10.08
N ARG A 542 -6.25 -23.02 -10.46
CA ARG A 542 -5.53 -22.14 -9.53
C ARG A 542 -6.39 -21.01 -8.99
N LEU A 543 -7.24 -20.39 -9.82
CA LEU A 543 -8.13 -19.32 -9.35
C LEU A 543 -9.42 -19.85 -8.69
N TRP A 544 -9.78 -21.11 -8.93
CA TRP A 544 -11.02 -21.69 -8.40
C TRP A 544 -11.12 -21.58 -6.85
N PRO A 545 -10.08 -21.93 -6.06
CA PRO A 545 -10.04 -21.76 -4.60
C PRO A 545 -10.21 -20.33 -4.08
N LEU A 546 -9.89 -19.34 -4.90
CA LEU A 546 -9.94 -17.93 -4.53
C LEU A 546 -11.34 -17.36 -4.75
N GLY A 547 -11.98 -17.70 -5.88
CA GLY A 547 -13.24 -17.12 -6.32
C GLY A 547 -14.51 -17.86 -5.87
N ALA A 548 -14.48 -19.18 -5.71
CA ALA A 548 -15.70 -19.94 -5.43
C ALA A 548 -16.21 -19.71 -4.00
N ALA A 549 -17.50 -19.40 -3.87
CA ALA A 549 -18.19 -19.49 -2.61
C ALA A 549 -18.38 -20.97 -2.25
N LEU A 550 -18.02 -21.36 -1.02
CA LEU A 550 -18.19 -22.74 -0.55
C LEU A 550 -19.58 -22.90 0.09
N PRO A 551 -20.53 -23.63 -0.51
CA PRO A 551 -21.74 -24.05 0.18
C PRO A 551 -21.51 -25.28 1.08
N SER A 552 -20.37 -25.97 0.96
CA SER A 552 -20.14 -27.30 1.53
C SER A 552 -18.76 -27.48 2.17
N SER A 553 -18.67 -28.34 3.19
CA SER A 553 -17.41 -28.64 3.86
C SER A 553 -16.45 -29.43 2.96
N PRO A 554 -15.12 -29.43 3.23
CA PRO A 554 -14.13 -30.17 2.45
C PRO A 554 -14.45 -31.66 2.31
N GLU A 555 -15.08 -32.25 3.34
CA GLU A 555 -15.52 -33.65 3.35
C GLU A 555 -16.57 -33.92 2.26
N ALA A 556 -17.51 -32.99 2.03
CA ALA A 556 -18.54 -33.15 1.01
C ALA A 556 -17.96 -33.15 -0.41
N LEU A 557 -16.93 -32.32 -0.67
CA LEU A 557 -16.27 -32.22 -1.96
C LEU A 557 -15.45 -33.48 -2.30
N VAL A 558 -14.88 -34.13 -1.29
CA VAL A 558 -14.13 -35.39 -1.48
C VAL A 558 -15.05 -36.59 -1.70
N THR A 559 -16.25 -36.59 -1.12
CA THR A 559 -17.21 -37.70 -1.31
C THR A 559 -17.94 -37.69 -2.65
N ALA A 560 -17.89 -36.58 -3.39
CA ALA A 560 -18.52 -36.44 -4.70
C ALA A 560 -17.60 -35.66 -5.66
N PRO A 561 -16.41 -36.21 -5.99
CA PRO A 561 -15.49 -35.50 -6.86
C PRO A 561 -16.13 -35.30 -8.24
N SER A 562 -15.93 -34.12 -8.81
CA SER A 562 -16.33 -33.90 -10.20
C SER A 562 -15.53 -34.82 -11.12
N PRO A 563 -16.13 -35.35 -12.20
CA PRO A 563 -15.36 -36.05 -13.21
C PRO A 563 -14.38 -35.06 -13.84
N VAL A 564 -13.08 -35.33 -13.68
CA VAL A 564 -11.98 -34.52 -14.22
C VAL A 564 -11.09 -35.42 -15.09
N ALA A 565 -10.59 -34.89 -16.20
CA ALA A 565 -9.68 -35.62 -17.07
C ALA A 565 -8.42 -36.05 -16.28
N PRO A 566 -7.85 -37.24 -16.54
CA PRO A 566 -6.69 -37.76 -15.80
C PRO A 566 -5.51 -36.77 -15.71
N GLU A 567 -5.23 -36.07 -16.80
CA GLU A 567 -4.18 -35.05 -16.90
C GLU A 567 -4.42 -33.82 -15.99
N MET A 568 -5.68 -33.56 -15.62
CA MET A 568 -6.06 -32.45 -14.73
C MET A 568 -6.26 -32.89 -13.28
N GLN A 569 -6.15 -34.20 -12.99
CA GLN A 569 -6.38 -34.75 -11.66
C GLN A 569 -5.48 -34.11 -10.61
N ALA A 570 -4.18 -33.92 -10.91
CA ALA A 570 -3.24 -33.25 -10.01
C ALA A 570 -3.68 -31.82 -9.66
N HIS A 571 -4.10 -31.02 -10.64
CA HIS A 571 -4.54 -29.64 -10.45
C HIS A 571 -5.85 -29.56 -9.65
N TYR A 572 -6.79 -30.48 -9.92
CA TYR A 572 -8.04 -30.57 -9.18
C TYR A 572 -7.82 -30.87 -7.70
N TRP A 573 -7.01 -31.89 -7.38
CA TRP A 573 -6.72 -32.25 -5.99
C TRP A 573 -5.92 -31.17 -5.27
N ARG A 574 -5.05 -30.46 -5.98
CA ARG A 574 -4.37 -29.28 -5.44
C ARG A 574 -5.35 -28.16 -5.10
N ALA A 575 -6.26 -27.82 -6.01
CA ALA A 575 -7.31 -26.85 -5.75
C ALA A 575 -8.16 -27.24 -4.52
N LEU A 576 -8.56 -28.51 -4.42
CA LEU A 576 -9.29 -29.03 -3.25
C LEU A 576 -8.49 -28.92 -1.94
N GLY A 577 -7.17 -29.19 -1.99
CA GLY A 577 -6.26 -28.98 -0.87
C GLY A 577 -6.25 -27.53 -0.39
N TYR A 578 -6.12 -26.59 -1.33
CA TYR A 578 -6.19 -25.16 -1.04
C TYR A 578 -7.53 -24.81 -0.39
N PHE A 579 -8.65 -25.23 -0.98
CA PHE A 579 -9.99 -25.00 -0.43
C PHE A 579 -10.14 -25.53 0.99
N ALA A 580 -9.71 -26.76 1.24
CA ALA A 580 -9.80 -27.39 2.55
C ALA A 580 -8.97 -26.64 3.59
N GLY A 581 -7.72 -26.31 3.21
CA GLY A 581 -6.85 -25.45 4.02
C GLY A 581 -7.53 -24.14 4.38
N ARG A 582 -8.21 -23.49 3.42
CA ARG A 582 -8.87 -22.18 3.60
C ARG A 582 -10.01 -22.30 4.58
N TYR A 583 -10.88 -23.28 4.34
CA TYR A 583 -12.01 -23.55 5.20
C TYR A 583 -11.58 -23.84 6.65
N TRP A 584 -10.56 -24.67 6.86
CA TRP A 584 -10.07 -24.99 8.21
C TRP A 584 -9.35 -23.80 8.85
N TYR A 585 -8.50 -23.10 8.10
CA TYR A 585 -7.67 -22.03 8.62
C TYR A 585 -8.44 -20.72 8.87
N GLU A 586 -9.41 -20.36 8.03
CA GLU A 586 -10.26 -19.17 8.26
C GLU A 586 -11.20 -19.36 9.45
N LYS A 587 -11.72 -20.58 9.66
CA LYS A 587 -12.54 -20.90 10.84
C LYS A 587 -11.73 -20.80 12.14
N ASP A 588 -10.44 -21.10 12.05
CA ASP A 588 -9.58 -21.25 13.21
C ASP A 588 -8.09 -21.06 12.84
N PRO A 589 -7.60 -19.81 12.87
CA PRO A 589 -6.28 -19.46 12.34
C PRO A 589 -5.15 -19.91 13.26
N SER A 590 -4.92 -21.23 13.29
CA SER A 590 -3.90 -21.92 14.08
C SER A 590 -3.28 -23.05 13.26
N LEU A 591 -1.95 -22.99 13.07
CA LEU A 591 -1.22 -24.05 12.36
C LEU A 591 -1.30 -25.40 13.08
N SER A 592 -1.39 -25.41 14.41
CA SER A 592 -1.55 -26.65 15.17
C SER A 592 -2.91 -27.30 14.92
N ARG A 593 -3.98 -26.51 14.80
CA ARG A 593 -5.31 -27.03 14.49
C ARG A 593 -5.43 -27.45 13.03
N LEU A 594 -4.84 -26.69 12.10
CA LEU A 594 -4.70 -27.13 10.70
C LEU A 594 -3.97 -28.47 10.60
N ASN A 595 -2.86 -28.64 11.31
CA ASN A 595 -2.14 -29.92 11.36
C ASN A 595 -3.03 -31.07 11.89
N SER A 596 -3.80 -30.84 12.94
CA SER A 596 -4.77 -31.83 13.44
C SER A 596 -5.82 -32.21 12.39
N HIS A 597 -6.34 -31.23 11.63
CA HIS A 597 -7.25 -31.50 10.51
C HIS A 597 -6.59 -32.36 9.43
N LEU A 598 -5.35 -32.04 9.04
CA LEU A 598 -4.60 -32.84 8.06
C LEU A 598 -4.38 -34.28 8.52
N GLN A 599 -4.01 -34.48 9.79
CA GLN A 599 -3.79 -35.82 10.36
C GLN A 599 -5.04 -36.71 10.33
N VAL A 600 -6.23 -36.12 10.45
CA VAL A 600 -7.50 -36.86 10.39
C VAL A 600 -7.97 -37.06 8.94
N PHE A 601 -7.76 -36.06 8.09
CA PHE A 601 -8.35 -36.01 6.76
C PHE A 601 -7.48 -36.69 5.69
N VAL A 602 -6.18 -36.39 5.64
CA VAL A 602 -5.27 -36.87 4.57
C VAL A 602 -5.23 -38.40 4.48
N PRO A 603 -5.20 -39.18 5.58
CA PRO A 603 -5.21 -40.64 5.50
C PRO A 603 -6.48 -41.25 4.88
N ARG A 604 -7.56 -40.47 4.73
CA ARG A 604 -8.81 -40.91 4.07
C ARG A 604 -8.78 -40.73 2.56
N LEU A 605 -7.79 -40.00 2.04
CA LEU A 605 -7.60 -39.80 0.60
C LEU A 605 -6.81 -40.97 0.02
N ASP A 606 -7.06 -41.25 -1.26
CA ASP A 606 -6.25 -42.21 -2.01
C ASP A 606 -4.76 -41.78 -1.98
N PRO A 607 -3.81 -42.70 -1.72
CA PRO A 607 -2.39 -42.35 -1.64
C PRO A 607 -1.86 -41.61 -2.88
N SER A 608 -2.41 -41.86 -4.07
CA SER A 608 -1.99 -41.21 -5.32
C SER A 608 -2.30 -39.71 -5.37
N VAL A 609 -3.25 -39.23 -4.55
CA VAL A 609 -3.71 -37.82 -4.56
C VAL A 609 -3.30 -37.03 -3.31
N GLN A 610 -2.85 -37.72 -2.25
CA GLN A 610 -2.44 -37.09 -0.98
C GLN A 610 -1.39 -36.01 -1.18
N LYS A 611 -0.39 -36.27 -2.05
CA LYS A 611 0.67 -35.32 -2.37
C LYS A 611 0.11 -34.01 -2.93
N TYR A 612 -0.74 -34.08 -3.96
CA TYR A 612 -1.31 -32.89 -4.60
C TYR A 612 -2.22 -32.12 -3.66
N PHE A 613 -3.01 -32.82 -2.84
CA PHE A 613 -3.82 -32.18 -1.81
C PHE A 613 -2.95 -31.39 -0.81
N LEU A 614 -1.86 -31.98 -0.33
CA LEU A 614 -0.91 -31.29 0.56
C LEU A 614 -0.23 -30.10 -0.13
N GLN A 615 0.11 -30.21 -1.42
CA GLN A 615 0.60 -29.06 -2.18
C GLN A 615 -0.40 -27.90 -2.16
N GLY A 616 -1.69 -28.17 -2.33
CA GLY A 616 -2.73 -27.13 -2.27
C GLY A 616 -2.82 -26.43 -0.92
N VAL A 617 -2.69 -27.20 0.17
CA VAL A 617 -2.62 -26.63 1.52
C VAL A 617 -1.35 -25.79 1.70
N GLY A 618 -0.23 -26.24 1.13
CA GLY A 618 1.03 -25.50 1.11
C GLY A 618 0.96 -24.16 0.38
N GLU A 619 0.33 -24.15 -0.80
CA GLU A 619 0.05 -22.94 -1.59
C GLU A 619 -0.77 -21.93 -0.78
N LEU A 620 -1.82 -22.40 -0.11
CA LEU A 620 -2.60 -21.56 0.79
C LEU A 620 -1.77 -20.97 1.93
N LEU A 621 -0.91 -21.80 2.53
CA LEU A 621 -0.07 -21.36 3.64
C LEU A 621 0.90 -20.29 3.16
N PHE A 622 1.46 -20.40 1.96
CA PHE A 622 2.22 -19.31 1.36
C PHE A 622 1.36 -18.05 1.26
N MET A 623 0.15 -18.11 0.70
CA MET A 623 -0.71 -16.92 0.55
C MET A 623 -1.04 -16.23 1.87
N HIS A 624 -1.22 -16.99 2.95
CA HIS A 624 -1.55 -16.44 4.27
C HIS A 624 -0.34 -16.05 5.11
N LEU A 625 0.82 -16.70 4.92
CA LEU A 625 1.99 -16.55 5.78
C LEU A 625 3.15 -15.79 5.13
N SER A 626 3.26 -15.76 3.79
CA SER A 626 4.33 -15.03 3.09
C SER A 626 4.33 -13.53 3.40
N ASN A 627 3.15 -12.97 3.65
CA ASN A 627 2.98 -11.58 4.07
C ASN A 627 3.10 -11.38 5.60
N ALA A 628 3.26 -12.46 6.37
CA ALA A 628 3.41 -12.44 7.82
C ALA A 628 4.85 -12.82 8.19
N PRO A 629 5.79 -11.86 8.23
CA PRO A 629 7.24 -12.08 8.35
C PRO A 629 7.70 -12.79 9.65
N TRP A 630 6.76 -13.15 10.53
CA TRP A 630 7.01 -13.67 11.88
C TRP A 630 6.53 -15.08 12.12
N VAL A 631 5.74 -15.66 11.22
CA VAL A 631 5.43 -17.08 11.33
C VAL A 631 6.69 -17.82 10.91
N LEU A 632 7.47 -18.20 11.92
CA LEU A 632 8.74 -18.89 11.75
C LEU A 632 8.50 -20.08 10.82
N PRO A 633 9.24 -20.19 9.70
CA PRO A 633 9.28 -21.43 8.91
C PRO A 633 9.45 -22.70 9.73
N ALA A 634 10.08 -22.60 10.91
CA ALA A 634 10.15 -23.64 11.92
C ALA A 634 8.79 -24.21 12.36
N GLU A 635 7.69 -23.46 12.27
CA GLU A 635 6.34 -23.97 12.58
C GLU A 635 5.80 -24.89 11.49
N LEU A 636 6.11 -24.62 10.22
CA LEU A 636 5.80 -25.54 9.12
C LEU A 636 6.65 -26.81 9.21
N GLU A 637 7.89 -26.69 9.70
CA GLU A 637 8.76 -27.84 9.99
C GLU A 637 8.33 -28.65 11.24
N ARG A 638 7.28 -28.24 11.97
CA ARG A 638 6.66 -29.05 13.04
C ARG A 638 5.56 -29.98 12.54
N PHE A 639 5.12 -29.84 11.29
CA PHE A 639 4.18 -30.80 10.70
C PHE A 639 4.85 -32.19 10.62
N PRO A 640 4.10 -33.30 10.68
CA PRO A 640 4.65 -34.63 10.49
C PRO A 640 5.50 -34.71 9.21
N GLN A 641 6.66 -35.38 9.26
CA GLN A 641 7.59 -35.45 8.12
C GLN A 641 6.92 -35.95 6.83
N VAL A 642 5.94 -36.85 6.94
CA VAL A 642 5.15 -37.37 5.82
C VAL A 642 4.31 -36.30 5.09
N TYR A 643 4.03 -35.16 5.72
CA TYR A 643 3.28 -34.05 5.12
C TYR A 643 4.16 -32.89 4.69
N GLN A 644 5.33 -32.73 5.32
CA GLN A 644 6.22 -31.58 5.09
C GLN A 644 6.60 -31.43 3.62
N GLU A 645 6.99 -32.52 2.95
CA GLU A 645 7.42 -32.45 1.55
C GLU A 645 6.33 -31.87 0.65
N GLY A 646 5.09 -32.39 0.73
CA GLY A 646 3.96 -31.90 -0.07
C GLY A 646 3.60 -30.46 0.26
N LEU A 647 3.56 -30.08 1.54
CA LEU A 647 3.27 -28.70 1.95
C LEU A 647 4.34 -27.71 1.45
N LEU A 648 5.61 -28.08 1.53
CA LEU A 648 6.73 -27.22 1.13
C LEU A 648 6.90 -27.15 -0.39
N GLU A 649 6.63 -28.24 -1.11
CA GLU A 649 6.49 -28.16 -2.57
C GLU A 649 5.34 -27.22 -2.95
N GLY A 650 4.17 -27.34 -2.31
CA GLY A 650 3.05 -26.41 -2.52
C GLY A 650 3.43 -24.95 -2.29
N TRP A 651 4.14 -24.67 -1.19
CA TRP A 651 4.71 -23.35 -0.92
C TRP A 651 5.62 -22.87 -2.05
N GLY A 652 6.48 -23.75 -2.57
CA GLY A 652 7.33 -23.47 -3.71
C GLY A 652 6.57 -23.22 -5.01
N MET A 653 5.46 -23.94 -5.24
CA MET A 653 4.60 -23.73 -6.40
C MET A 653 3.97 -22.33 -6.39
N GLU A 654 3.40 -21.93 -5.26
CA GLU A 654 2.81 -20.59 -5.09
C GLU A 654 3.87 -19.48 -5.24
N LEU A 655 5.07 -19.69 -4.70
CA LEU A 655 6.20 -18.79 -4.89
C LEU A 655 6.62 -18.68 -6.37
N GLY A 656 6.65 -19.81 -7.09
CA GLY A 656 6.92 -19.84 -8.53
C GLY A 656 5.84 -19.12 -9.32
N GLU A 657 4.57 -19.30 -8.97
CA GLU A 657 3.47 -18.55 -9.55
C GLU A 657 3.62 -17.06 -9.33
N PHE A 658 3.90 -16.67 -8.09
CA PHE A 658 4.04 -15.26 -7.77
C PHE A 658 5.23 -14.67 -8.53
N GLU A 659 6.38 -15.32 -8.68
CA GLU A 659 7.45 -14.75 -9.52
C GLU A 659 7.06 -14.65 -11.01
N LEU A 660 6.37 -15.68 -11.53
CA LEU A 660 6.02 -15.74 -12.95
C LEU A 660 4.90 -14.75 -13.32
N VAL A 661 3.85 -14.68 -12.50
CA VAL A 661 2.59 -13.96 -12.78
C VAL A 661 2.53 -12.64 -12.03
N SER A 662 3.33 -12.45 -10.97
CA SER A 662 3.32 -11.16 -10.29
C SER A 662 4.00 -10.08 -11.10
N ARG A 663 3.45 -8.89 -10.91
CA ARG A 663 3.83 -7.65 -11.57
C ARG A 663 5.12 -7.07 -11.01
N PHE A 664 5.71 -7.69 -9.98
CA PHE A 664 6.97 -7.23 -9.42
C PHE A 664 8.15 -7.73 -10.26
N PRO A 665 9.16 -6.87 -10.53
CA PRO A 665 10.41 -7.26 -11.15
C PRO A 665 11.28 -8.02 -10.16
N SER A 666 10.95 -9.28 -9.89
CA SER A 666 11.76 -10.11 -9.00
C SER A 666 11.74 -11.56 -9.47
N HIS A 667 12.81 -11.94 -10.18
CA HIS A 667 13.01 -13.30 -10.69
C HIS A 667 14.23 -13.94 -10.03
N GLY A 668 14.13 -15.25 -9.78
CA GLY A 668 15.27 -16.07 -9.37
C GLY A 668 15.48 -16.16 -7.86
N GLN A 669 16.49 -16.92 -7.44
CA GLN A 669 16.74 -17.21 -6.01
C GLN A 669 17.25 -16.00 -5.21
N GLU A 670 17.62 -14.93 -5.89
CA GLU A 670 18.00 -13.65 -5.28
C GLU A 670 16.81 -12.68 -5.20
N SER A 671 15.65 -13.08 -5.75
CA SER A 671 14.43 -12.29 -5.65
C SER A 671 14.10 -12.06 -4.18
N PRO A 672 13.73 -10.83 -3.78
CA PRO A 672 13.40 -10.56 -2.39
C PRO A 672 12.21 -11.33 -1.87
N LEU A 673 11.27 -11.62 -2.77
CA LEU A 673 10.16 -12.49 -2.44
C LEU A 673 10.65 -13.89 -2.11
N TRP A 674 11.53 -14.48 -2.93
CA TRP A 674 12.13 -15.78 -2.62
C TRP A 674 12.77 -15.75 -1.23
N VAL A 675 13.55 -14.73 -0.96
CA VAL A 675 14.28 -14.58 0.30
C VAL A 675 13.32 -14.42 1.47
N ALA A 676 12.33 -13.55 1.34
CA ALA A 676 11.26 -13.34 2.31
C ALA A 676 10.56 -14.64 2.67
N SER A 677 10.13 -15.36 1.64
CA SER A 677 9.32 -16.56 1.77
C SER A 677 10.12 -17.79 2.15
N THR A 678 11.46 -17.73 2.14
CA THR A 678 12.31 -18.89 2.44
C THR A 678 13.24 -18.71 3.65
N LYS A 679 13.32 -17.49 4.21
CA LYS A 679 14.20 -17.18 5.35
C LYS A 679 13.81 -17.96 6.61
N GLY A 680 14.70 -18.86 7.04
CA GLY A 680 14.53 -19.63 8.27
C GLY A 680 14.15 -21.10 8.06
N PHE A 681 13.91 -21.54 6.82
CA PHE A 681 13.78 -22.96 6.50
C PHE A 681 15.12 -23.69 6.55
N SER A 682 15.10 -24.96 6.96
CA SER A 682 16.24 -25.86 6.84
C SER A 682 16.60 -26.12 5.37
N ALA A 683 17.84 -26.55 5.13
CA ALA A 683 18.31 -26.91 3.78
C ALA A 683 17.42 -27.98 3.11
N ARG A 684 16.89 -28.93 3.89
CA ARG A 684 15.96 -29.95 3.39
C ARG A 684 14.65 -29.33 2.91
N SER A 685 14.06 -28.45 3.71
CA SER A 685 12.83 -27.75 3.36
C SER A 685 13.00 -26.86 2.14
N LEU A 686 14.14 -26.17 2.02
CA LEU A 686 14.49 -25.38 0.83
C LEU A 686 14.56 -26.22 -0.44
N MET A 687 15.00 -27.48 -0.36
CA MET A 687 15.00 -28.38 -1.51
C MET A 687 13.58 -28.72 -1.96
N SER A 688 12.65 -29.00 -1.03
CA SER A 688 11.24 -29.21 -1.36
C SER A 688 10.59 -27.97 -1.96
N ILE A 689 10.88 -26.78 -1.42
CA ILE A 689 10.39 -25.50 -1.99
C ILE A 689 10.94 -25.30 -3.41
N ARG A 690 12.24 -25.52 -3.64
CA ARG A 690 12.83 -25.44 -4.99
C ARG A 690 12.21 -26.43 -5.96
N GLN A 691 11.96 -27.65 -5.50
CA GLN A 691 11.30 -28.68 -6.29
C GLN A 691 9.86 -28.29 -6.65
N GLY A 692 9.10 -27.75 -5.70
CA GLY A 692 7.77 -27.20 -5.96
C GLY A 692 7.79 -26.06 -6.98
N LYS A 693 8.70 -25.09 -6.81
CA LYS A 693 8.88 -24.00 -7.78
C LYS A 693 9.19 -24.53 -9.18
N ALA A 694 10.14 -25.45 -9.30
CA ALA A 694 10.49 -26.07 -10.58
C ALA A 694 9.32 -26.87 -11.18
N GLN A 695 8.52 -27.57 -10.36
CA GLN A 695 7.31 -28.24 -10.81
C GLN A 695 6.30 -27.25 -11.40
N PHE A 696 6.13 -26.07 -10.77
CA PHE A 696 5.26 -25.03 -11.31
C PHE A 696 5.81 -24.42 -12.60
N GLU A 697 7.09 -24.07 -12.64
CA GLU A 697 7.75 -23.55 -13.85
C GLU A 697 7.64 -24.53 -15.03
N ALA A 698 7.78 -25.83 -14.78
CA ALA A 698 7.60 -26.87 -15.80
C ALA A 698 6.18 -26.92 -16.38
N LEU A 699 5.14 -26.48 -15.66
CA LEU A 699 3.79 -26.33 -16.22
C LEU A 699 3.75 -25.30 -17.35
N PHE A 700 4.62 -24.28 -17.27
CA PHE A 700 4.74 -23.18 -18.23
C PHE A 700 5.67 -23.49 -19.41
N GLU A 701 6.50 -24.53 -19.29
CA GLU A 701 7.33 -25.04 -20.40
C GLU A 701 6.53 -25.97 -21.34
N GLY A 702 5.37 -26.45 -20.88
CA GLY A 702 4.49 -27.35 -21.61
C GLY A 702 4.99 -28.80 -21.63
N PRO A 703 4.10 -29.78 -21.83
CA PRO A 703 4.52 -31.16 -22.03
C PRO A 703 5.37 -31.27 -23.31
N ALA A 704 6.42 -32.11 -23.26
CA ALA A 704 7.21 -32.41 -24.45
C ALA A 704 6.26 -32.79 -25.62
N PRO A 705 6.49 -32.29 -26.85
CA PRO A 705 5.55 -32.48 -27.98
C PRO A 705 5.16 -33.94 -28.25
N SER A 706 5.99 -34.89 -27.85
CA SER A 706 5.77 -36.34 -27.96
C SER A 706 4.71 -36.90 -27.00
N ALA A 707 4.44 -36.27 -25.86
CA ALA A 707 3.52 -36.75 -24.84
C ALA A 707 2.04 -36.44 -25.14
N LEU A 708 1.77 -35.57 -26.12
CA LEU A 708 0.42 -35.10 -26.46
C LEU A 708 -0.13 -35.66 -27.76
N GLN A 709 0.65 -36.46 -28.50
CA GLN A 709 0.10 -37.14 -29.67
C GLN A 709 -0.84 -38.25 -29.20
N PRO A 710 -2.13 -38.25 -29.60
CA PRO A 710 -3.00 -39.37 -29.33
C PRO A 710 -2.34 -40.63 -29.90
N PRO A 711 -2.41 -41.78 -29.19
CA PRO A 711 -1.87 -43.03 -29.70
C PRO A 711 -2.45 -43.22 -31.11
N VAL A 712 -1.56 -43.30 -32.11
CA VAL A 712 -1.96 -43.58 -33.48
C VAL A 712 -2.75 -44.87 -33.43
N SER A 713 -4.06 -44.76 -33.68
CA SER A 713 -4.96 -45.91 -33.69
C SER A 713 -4.44 -46.92 -34.69
N GLN A 714 -3.88 -48.02 -34.18
CA GLN A 714 -3.49 -49.18 -34.97
C GLN A 714 -4.71 -50.05 -35.27
#